data_AF-A0A0B5KYT4-F1
#
_entry.id   AF-A0A0B5KYT4-F1
#
_cell.length_a   1.000
_cell.length_b   1.000
_cell.length_c   1.000
_cell.angle_alpha   90.00
_cell.angle_beta   90.00
_cell.angle_gamma   90.00
#
_symmetry.space_group_name_H-M   'P 1'
#
loop_
_entity.id
_entity.type
_entity.pdbx_description
1 polymer ?
#
loop_
_entity_poly.entity_id
_entity_poly.type
_entity_poly.pdbx_seq_one_letter_code
_entity_poly.pdbx_strand_id
1 'polypeptide(L)'
;MESLSLTWITAIAVVLYLVQRYVRSYWRLKDIPGPVLAKLTDLQRVWWVKTGRAHEFHRDMHAMYGPIVRFGPNMVSVSDPRVIPTIYPSRPGFPKGDFYRTQKPYTRNKGAMPAVFNTQDEDLHKQLRSPIASLYSMTNVVRLEPLVDETLTVLSKQLDERFVGTNDKPFDLGDWLQYFAFDSMGTLTFSRRYGFLEQGRDMHGILQEIWNFMTRVAVMGQIPWFDEIWNKNSFITLFKRPTGFGVLKVVDNFISQRVSSRENDEKADEKDMLSQFLNIQASNPHSIMPWAPRAWTFSNVMAGSDSTANVMRTMMYNLLVDRDTLKSLRAELLEAESSNGLSRSLPSWDGVRSLPYLDACVLEALRLHPPFCLPFERVVPEGGITVCETYLPAGTVVGISPYLANRDKQTFGDDADKWRPSRWLDLSREDRVKLENSILTFGAGRRTCLGKNIAILEIKKLFPMLLLNYEIEIVNPENYQTTNAWFFRQWGLHAVIRKLPAPERDDTIEQKASIPPALNIPPSSSTVDVRIIDSGTLLDLRPDLFWTPDLPGLLKVTAPTYCFLISNGSRHVLFDLAVRQDWENLPPSIVAMIKSQTVIQEPRNISDVLDSDESSLGIRSKDIEAIIWSHAHFDHIGDPSTFPPSTELVVGPGIRDTHWPGFPTNPDAINLNTDIQGRNVREISFEKTQKGATKIGSFDAMDYFGDGSFYLLDAAGHSVGHIGALARVTTSPDSFVFMGGDSCHHAGVLRPTKYLPCPLDSGDTSLPCKSDSVFTLSPALPTDYTAALRTVENIKELDACEDVFVVLAHDATLKGKVDFYPSKINDWKAKEYGKKTKWLFYKDIENAIEGQK
;
A
#
# COMPACT_ATOMS: atom_id res chain seq x y z
N MET A 1 -11.58 -73.69 25.68
CA MET A 1 -11.28 -72.39 25.07
C MET A 1 -11.25 -71.38 26.20
N GLU A 2 -10.06 -71.16 26.73
CA GLU A 2 -9.82 -70.14 27.75
C GLU A 2 -10.33 -68.81 27.21
N SER A 3 -11.10 -68.08 28.01
CA SER A 3 -11.61 -66.77 27.63
C SER A 3 -10.42 -65.92 27.20
N LEU A 4 -10.34 -65.58 25.91
CA LEU A 4 -9.44 -64.53 25.44
C LEU A 4 -9.63 -63.35 26.39
N SER A 5 -8.60 -63.02 27.15
CA SER A 5 -8.70 -61.95 28.14
C SER A 5 -9.18 -60.70 27.42
N LEU A 6 -9.98 -59.89 28.11
CA LEU A 6 -10.51 -58.64 27.56
C LEU A 6 -9.41 -57.80 26.88
N THR A 7 -8.18 -57.87 27.40
CA THR A 7 -6.98 -57.26 26.82
C THR A 7 -6.67 -57.72 25.39
N TRP A 8 -6.76 -59.02 25.09
CA TRP A 8 -6.54 -59.56 23.73
C TRP A 8 -7.64 -59.12 22.76
N ILE A 9 -8.91 -59.15 23.19
CA ILE A 9 -10.03 -58.69 22.37
C ILE A 9 -9.88 -57.21 22.04
N THR A 10 -9.53 -56.38 23.03
CA THR A 10 -9.27 -54.95 22.81
C THR A 10 -8.06 -54.72 21.88
N ALA A 11 -6.99 -55.50 22.03
CA ALA A 11 -5.81 -55.38 21.17
C ALA A 11 -6.14 -55.74 19.71
N ILE A 12 -6.87 -56.84 19.48
CA ILE A 12 -7.31 -57.25 18.13
C ILE A 12 -8.25 -56.20 17.53
N ALA A 13 -9.22 -55.68 18.30
CA ALA A 13 -10.13 -54.65 17.82
C ALA A 13 -9.39 -53.36 17.41
N VAL A 14 -8.39 -52.94 18.21
CA VAL A 14 -7.53 -51.79 17.87
C VAL A 14 -6.72 -52.06 16.60
N VAL A 15 -6.12 -53.25 16.46
CA VAL A 15 -5.37 -53.62 15.25
C VAL A 15 -6.28 -53.64 14.02
N LEU A 16 -7.47 -54.27 14.09
CA LEU A 16 -8.43 -54.31 12.99
C LEU A 16 -8.91 -52.91 12.61
N TYR A 17 -9.19 -52.05 13.59
CA TYR A 17 -9.56 -50.66 13.35
C TYR A 17 -8.44 -49.88 12.64
N LEU A 18 -7.19 -50.04 13.10
CA LEU A 18 -6.04 -49.40 12.46
C LEU A 18 -5.81 -49.91 11.04
N VAL A 19 -5.93 -51.23 10.80
CA VAL A 19 -5.83 -51.84 9.47
C VAL A 19 -6.97 -51.35 8.57
N GLN A 20 -8.21 -51.32 9.03
CA GLN A 20 -9.36 -50.83 8.25
C GLN A 20 -9.17 -49.37 7.87
N ARG A 21 -8.79 -48.51 8.82
CA ARG A 21 -8.52 -47.09 8.58
C ARG A 21 -7.39 -46.91 7.56
N TYR A 22 -6.33 -47.70 7.70
CA TYR A 22 -5.20 -47.72 6.80
C TYR A 22 -5.59 -48.14 5.37
N VAL A 23 -6.26 -49.28 5.24
CA VAL A 23 -6.75 -49.82 3.95
C VAL A 23 -7.64 -48.78 3.27
N ARG A 24 -8.60 -48.18 4.00
CA ARG A 24 -9.45 -47.11 3.47
C ARG A 24 -8.65 -45.91 2.99
N SER A 25 -7.64 -45.46 3.74
CA SER A 25 -6.76 -44.35 3.33
C SER A 25 -5.94 -44.70 2.09
N TYR A 26 -5.46 -45.94 1.98
CA TYR A 26 -4.71 -46.42 0.82
C TYR A 26 -5.58 -46.42 -0.44
N TRP A 27 -6.76 -47.06 -0.39
CA TRP A 27 -7.68 -47.18 -1.53
C TRP A 27 -8.18 -45.83 -2.04
N ARG A 28 -8.43 -44.87 -1.15
CA ARG A 28 -8.92 -43.52 -1.52
C ARG A 28 -7.96 -42.74 -2.42
N LEU A 29 -6.66 -42.99 -2.32
CA LEU A 29 -5.61 -42.27 -3.04
C LEU A 29 -4.66 -43.23 -3.76
N LYS A 30 -5.16 -44.41 -4.17
CA LYS A 30 -4.34 -45.49 -4.73
C LYS A 30 -3.68 -45.09 -6.06
N ASP A 31 -4.38 -44.29 -6.86
CA ASP A 31 -3.97 -43.89 -8.21
C ASP A 31 -2.96 -42.73 -8.20
N ILE A 32 -2.73 -42.11 -7.04
CA ILE A 32 -1.77 -41.01 -6.91
C ILE A 32 -0.35 -41.60 -6.75
N PRO A 33 0.61 -41.23 -7.64
CA PRO A 33 1.98 -41.73 -7.58
C PRO A 33 2.73 -41.14 -6.38
N GLY A 34 3.82 -41.76 -5.98
CA GLY A 34 4.67 -41.28 -4.89
C GLY A 34 5.47 -42.38 -4.21
N PRO A 35 6.40 -42.03 -3.31
CA PRO A 35 7.27 -42.99 -2.61
C PRO A 35 6.45 -43.98 -1.79
N VAL A 36 6.82 -45.26 -1.86
CA VAL A 36 6.12 -46.34 -1.13
C VAL A 36 5.97 -45.97 0.35
N LEU A 37 7.07 -45.60 1.02
CA LEU A 37 7.03 -45.28 2.45
C LEU A 37 6.13 -44.08 2.79
N ALA A 38 6.09 -43.06 1.93
CA ALA A 38 5.20 -41.90 2.11
C ALA A 38 3.71 -42.28 1.96
N LYS A 39 3.37 -43.26 1.10
CA LYS A 39 2.01 -43.80 1.00
C LYS A 39 1.59 -44.52 2.29
N LEU A 40 2.55 -45.09 3.03
CA LEU A 40 2.29 -45.87 4.24
C LEU A 40 2.24 -45.02 5.52
N THR A 41 3.09 -43.99 5.62
CA THR A 41 3.29 -43.25 6.87
C THR A 41 3.78 -41.82 6.64
N ASP A 42 3.40 -40.94 7.56
CA ASP A 42 3.92 -39.57 7.62
C ASP A 42 5.37 -39.50 8.14
N LEU A 43 5.95 -40.61 8.61
CA LEU A 43 7.35 -40.62 9.07
C LEU A 43 8.35 -40.24 7.98
N GLN A 44 8.01 -40.48 6.70
CA GLN A 44 8.86 -40.08 5.58
C GLN A 44 8.96 -38.54 5.46
N ARG A 45 7.82 -37.83 5.51
CA ARG A 45 7.81 -36.36 5.48
C ARG A 45 8.41 -35.74 6.73
N VAL A 46 8.23 -36.38 7.90
CA VAL A 46 8.92 -36.00 9.14
C VAL A 46 10.44 -36.07 8.93
N TRP A 47 10.94 -37.15 8.35
CA TRP A 47 12.36 -37.31 8.04
C TRP A 47 12.86 -36.22 7.09
N TRP A 48 12.17 -35.98 5.96
CA TRP A 48 12.53 -34.91 5.02
C TRP A 48 12.66 -33.55 5.71
N VAL A 49 11.70 -33.16 6.54
CA VAL A 49 11.75 -31.89 7.28
C VAL A 49 12.88 -31.86 8.31
N LYS A 50 13.14 -32.95 9.03
CA LYS A 50 14.23 -33.03 10.01
C LYS A 50 15.62 -32.84 9.41
N THR A 51 15.81 -33.15 8.12
CA THR A 51 17.10 -32.90 7.44
C THR A 51 17.38 -31.42 7.17
N GLY A 52 16.36 -30.56 7.25
CA GLY A 52 16.46 -29.17 6.78
C GLY A 52 16.48 -29.02 5.25
N ARG A 53 16.28 -30.11 4.49
CA ARG A 53 16.38 -30.14 3.02
C ARG A 53 15.09 -30.61 2.34
N ALA A 54 13.95 -30.49 3.02
CA ALA A 54 12.66 -30.99 2.52
C ALA A 54 12.30 -30.48 1.11
N HIS A 55 12.62 -29.23 0.79
CA HIS A 55 12.36 -28.64 -0.53
C HIS A 55 13.10 -29.37 -1.67
N GLU A 56 14.31 -29.88 -1.42
CA GLU A 56 15.07 -30.68 -2.39
C GLU A 56 14.41 -32.04 -2.60
N PHE A 57 14.08 -32.74 -1.51
CA PHE A 57 13.33 -34.00 -1.61
C PHE A 57 12.01 -33.80 -2.34
N HIS A 58 11.26 -32.74 -2.05
CA HIS A 58 10.00 -32.45 -2.73
C HIS A 58 10.21 -32.24 -4.24
N ARG A 59 11.26 -31.48 -4.62
CA ARG A 59 11.63 -31.29 -6.03
C ARG A 59 11.94 -32.63 -6.69
N ASP A 60 12.78 -33.46 -6.07
CA ASP A 60 13.19 -34.75 -6.63
C ASP A 60 11.99 -35.69 -6.77
N MET A 61 11.05 -35.66 -5.82
CA MET A 61 9.81 -36.44 -5.91
C MET A 61 8.92 -35.97 -7.06
N HIS A 62 8.76 -34.65 -7.26
CA HIS A 62 8.00 -34.12 -8.38
C HIS A 62 8.69 -34.36 -9.73
N ALA A 63 10.02 -34.32 -9.78
CA ALA A 63 10.78 -34.70 -10.96
C ALA A 63 10.59 -36.18 -11.33
N MET A 64 10.47 -37.06 -10.33
CA MET A 64 10.32 -38.51 -10.53
C MET A 64 8.87 -38.94 -10.83
N TYR A 65 7.88 -38.33 -10.17
CA TYR A 65 6.48 -38.79 -10.18
C TYR A 65 5.52 -37.84 -10.93
N GLY A 66 5.96 -36.64 -11.30
CA GLY A 66 5.15 -35.65 -12.03
C GLY A 66 4.51 -34.58 -11.13
N PRO A 67 3.50 -33.85 -11.66
CA PRO A 67 2.98 -32.65 -11.01
C PRO A 67 2.14 -32.92 -9.76
N ILE A 68 1.71 -34.17 -9.53
CA ILE A 68 0.90 -34.59 -8.38
C ILE A 68 1.56 -35.79 -7.70
N VAL A 69 1.88 -35.66 -6.41
CA VAL A 69 2.64 -36.69 -5.68
C VAL A 69 2.10 -36.89 -4.27
N ARG A 70 1.94 -38.15 -3.87
CA ARG A 70 1.49 -38.56 -2.53
C ARG A 70 2.65 -38.48 -1.53
N PHE A 71 2.63 -37.47 -0.66
CA PHE A 71 3.65 -37.23 0.37
C PHE A 71 3.28 -37.78 1.75
N GLY A 72 2.07 -38.32 1.90
CA GLY A 72 1.59 -38.95 3.13
C GLY A 72 0.38 -39.85 2.87
N PRO A 73 -0.09 -40.60 3.88
CA PRO A 73 -1.27 -41.46 3.73
C PRO A 73 -2.53 -40.70 3.30
N ASN A 74 -2.65 -39.42 3.64
CA ASN A 74 -3.76 -38.54 3.26
C ASN A 74 -3.29 -37.16 2.74
N MET A 75 -2.02 -37.02 2.35
CA MET A 75 -1.47 -35.75 1.85
C MET A 75 -0.93 -35.87 0.43
N VAL A 76 -1.38 -34.96 -0.43
CA VAL A 76 -0.98 -34.82 -1.83
C VAL A 76 -0.31 -33.47 -2.07
N SER A 77 0.92 -33.50 -2.58
CA SER A 77 1.65 -32.33 -3.02
C SER A 77 1.39 -32.08 -4.50
N VAL A 78 1.23 -30.82 -4.87
CA VAL A 78 1.06 -30.36 -6.26
C VAL A 78 2.14 -29.32 -6.57
N SER A 79 2.76 -29.40 -7.76
CA SER A 79 3.80 -28.45 -8.19
C SER A 79 3.36 -27.46 -9.25
N ASP A 80 2.23 -27.69 -9.91
CA ASP A 80 1.73 -26.85 -11.02
C ASP A 80 1.11 -25.54 -10.51
N PRO A 81 1.66 -24.36 -10.86
CA PRO A 81 1.14 -23.09 -10.40
C PRO A 81 -0.25 -22.74 -10.98
N ARG A 82 -0.65 -23.34 -12.11
CA ARG A 82 -1.95 -23.05 -12.76
C ARG A 82 -3.15 -23.43 -11.89
N VAL A 83 -2.97 -24.34 -10.94
CA VAL A 83 -4.04 -24.76 -10.01
C VAL A 83 -4.02 -24.01 -8.68
N ILE A 84 -3.17 -22.99 -8.51
CA ILE A 84 -3.16 -22.09 -7.34
C ILE A 84 -4.57 -21.54 -7.06
N PRO A 85 -5.33 -20.99 -8.03
CA PRO A 85 -6.67 -20.48 -7.76
C PRO A 85 -7.68 -21.57 -7.36
N THR A 86 -7.46 -22.82 -7.79
CA THR A 86 -8.32 -23.97 -7.46
C THR A 86 -8.12 -24.41 -6.01
N ILE A 87 -6.87 -24.46 -5.54
CA ILE A 87 -6.53 -24.92 -4.18
C ILE A 87 -6.62 -23.78 -3.16
N TYR A 88 -6.38 -22.53 -3.58
CA TYR A 88 -6.38 -21.34 -2.74
C TYR A 88 -7.35 -20.26 -3.25
N PRO A 89 -8.65 -20.55 -3.35
CA PRO A 89 -9.58 -19.58 -3.90
C PRO A 89 -9.88 -18.43 -2.93
N SER A 90 -10.50 -17.38 -3.47
CA SER A 90 -11.06 -16.26 -2.68
C SER A 90 -12.41 -16.60 -2.03
N ARG A 91 -13.06 -17.71 -2.40
CA ARG A 91 -14.30 -18.21 -1.78
C ARG A 91 -14.01 -19.13 -0.57
N PRO A 92 -14.92 -19.23 0.41
CA PRO A 92 -14.82 -20.21 1.50
C PRO A 92 -14.92 -21.66 0.99
N GLY A 93 -14.58 -22.61 1.85
CA GLY A 93 -14.68 -24.06 1.62
C GLY A 93 -13.34 -24.79 1.63
N PHE A 94 -12.22 -24.09 1.73
CA PHE A 94 -10.88 -24.69 1.72
C PHE A 94 -10.16 -24.36 3.05
N PRO A 95 -10.53 -25.02 4.16
CA PRO A 95 -9.90 -24.75 5.44
C PRO A 95 -8.43 -25.19 5.43
N LYS A 96 -7.62 -24.52 6.25
CA LYS A 96 -6.21 -24.88 6.47
C LYS A 96 -6.10 -26.29 7.07
N GLY A 97 -5.09 -27.06 6.66
CA GLY A 97 -4.82 -28.40 7.20
C GLY A 97 -4.37 -28.41 8.66
N ASP A 98 -4.26 -29.58 9.27
CA ASP A 98 -3.90 -29.70 10.69
C ASP A 98 -2.45 -29.33 11.00
N PHE A 99 -1.59 -29.23 9.98
CA PHE A 99 -0.26 -28.60 10.08
C PHE A 99 -0.32 -27.27 10.83
N TYR A 100 -1.31 -26.43 10.54
CA TYR A 100 -1.44 -25.10 11.14
C TYR A 100 -1.90 -25.12 12.60
N ARG A 101 -2.58 -26.20 13.05
CA ARG A 101 -2.93 -26.35 14.48
C ARG A 101 -1.69 -26.31 15.34
N THR A 102 -0.61 -26.95 14.88
CA THR A 102 0.67 -27.05 15.60
C THR A 102 1.30 -25.68 15.88
N GLN A 103 0.98 -24.67 15.06
CA GLN A 103 1.50 -23.30 15.17
C GLN A 103 0.73 -22.39 16.13
N LYS A 104 -0.38 -22.85 16.71
CA LYS A 104 -1.07 -22.10 17.77
C LYS A 104 -0.17 -22.07 19.00
N PRO A 105 0.29 -20.89 19.49
CA PRO A 105 1.05 -20.84 20.72
C PRO A 105 0.15 -21.31 21.87
N TYR A 106 0.73 -22.05 22.81
CA TYR A 106 -0.01 -22.72 23.88
C TYR A 106 0.40 -22.17 25.24
N THR A 107 -0.57 -21.94 26.11
CA THR A 107 -0.33 -21.71 27.54
C THR A 107 -1.25 -22.62 28.34
N ARG A 108 -0.80 -23.09 29.49
CA ARG A 108 -1.58 -24.00 30.33
C ARG A 108 -2.93 -23.40 30.75
N ASN A 109 -2.95 -22.09 31.07
CA ASN A 109 -4.13 -21.43 31.62
C ASN A 109 -5.10 -20.90 30.54
N LYS A 110 -4.59 -20.53 29.35
CA LYS A 110 -5.43 -19.94 28.27
C LYS A 110 -5.59 -20.87 27.05
N GLY A 111 -4.99 -22.06 27.09
CA GLY A 111 -5.01 -23.02 26.00
C GLY A 111 -4.22 -22.58 24.77
N ALA A 112 -4.58 -23.13 23.61
CA ALA A 112 -3.99 -22.80 22.31
C ALA A 112 -4.66 -21.54 21.72
N MET A 113 -3.90 -20.47 21.53
CA MET A 113 -4.43 -19.21 21.02
C MET A 113 -4.50 -19.22 19.48
N PRO A 114 -5.69 -19.04 18.88
CA PRO A 114 -5.80 -18.87 17.44
C PRO A 114 -5.27 -17.48 17.03
N ALA A 115 -4.65 -17.42 15.87
CA ALA A 115 -4.17 -16.20 15.23
C ALA A 115 -4.65 -16.16 13.77
N VAL A 116 -4.58 -14.99 13.15
CA VAL A 116 -4.98 -14.76 11.74
C VAL A 116 -4.35 -15.81 10.82
N PHE A 117 -3.07 -16.15 11.04
CA PHE A 117 -2.39 -17.14 10.22
C PHE A 117 -2.86 -18.57 10.47
N ASN A 118 -2.91 -19.02 11.72
CA ASN A 118 -2.98 -20.45 12.06
C ASN A 118 -4.41 -20.96 12.28
N THR A 119 -5.41 -20.09 12.37
CA THR A 119 -6.79 -20.51 12.56
C THR A 119 -7.30 -21.25 11.32
N GLN A 120 -7.99 -22.38 11.54
CA GLN A 120 -8.56 -23.18 10.45
C GLN A 120 -9.99 -22.76 10.16
N ASP A 121 -10.74 -22.44 11.21
CA ASP A 121 -12.08 -21.87 11.15
C ASP A 121 -12.07 -20.60 10.31
N GLU A 122 -12.86 -20.61 9.24
CA GLU A 122 -12.92 -19.54 8.25
C GLU A 122 -13.71 -18.33 8.73
N ASP A 123 -14.68 -18.53 9.62
CA ASP A 123 -15.46 -17.45 10.21
C ASP A 123 -14.63 -16.74 11.27
N LEU A 124 -13.95 -17.50 12.13
CA LEU A 124 -12.99 -16.93 13.07
C LEU A 124 -11.83 -16.23 12.35
N HIS A 125 -11.36 -16.79 11.23
CA HIS A 125 -10.38 -16.11 10.38
C HIS A 125 -10.89 -14.75 9.90
N LYS A 126 -12.13 -14.69 9.40
CA LYS A 126 -12.76 -13.44 8.95
C LYS A 126 -12.88 -12.45 10.12
N GLN A 127 -13.39 -12.89 11.27
CA GLN A 127 -13.55 -12.07 12.47
C GLN A 127 -12.21 -11.51 12.99
N LEU A 128 -11.10 -12.27 12.87
CA LEU A 128 -9.78 -11.79 13.26
C LEU A 128 -9.10 -10.92 12.20
N ARG A 129 -9.34 -11.14 10.91
CA ARG A 129 -8.63 -10.44 9.82
C ARG A 129 -9.31 -9.13 9.44
N SER A 130 -10.62 -9.16 9.20
CA SER A 130 -11.34 -8.03 8.61
C SER A 130 -11.18 -6.72 9.39
N PRO A 131 -11.27 -6.69 10.74
CA PRO A 131 -11.19 -5.44 11.49
C PRO A 131 -9.84 -4.72 11.37
N ILE A 132 -8.75 -5.47 11.19
CA ILE A 132 -7.39 -4.91 11.12
C ILE A 132 -6.86 -4.80 9.69
N ALA A 133 -7.58 -5.30 8.69
CA ALA A 133 -7.06 -5.40 7.33
C ALA A 133 -6.66 -4.05 6.72
N SER A 134 -7.43 -3.00 7.03
CA SER A 134 -7.13 -1.63 6.59
C SER A 134 -5.80 -1.13 7.14
N LEU A 135 -5.38 -1.54 8.34
CA LEU A 135 -4.10 -1.11 8.94
C LEU A 135 -2.87 -1.55 8.13
N TYR A 136 -3.03 -2.59 7.30
CA TYR A 136 -1.98 -3.13 6.43
C TYR A 136 -2.18 -2.76 4.95
N SER A 137 -3.16 -1.89 4.64
CA SER A 137 -3.30 -1.32 3.30
C SER A 137 -2.08 -0.44 2.98
N MET A 138 -1.73 -0.29 1.71
CA MET A 138 -0.58 0.56 1.35
C MET A 138 -0.78 2.00 1.83
N THR A 139 -2.00 2.54 1.75
CA THR A 139 -2.35 3.86 2.29
C THR A 139 -1.97 4.04 3.75
N ASN A 140 -2.34 3.09 4.63
CA ASN A 140 -1.99 3.20 6.05
C ASN A 140 -0.52 2.86 6.32
N VAL A 141 0.08 1.97 5.55
CA VAL A 141 1.50 1.62 5.67
C VAL A 141 2.40 2.82 5.33
N VAL A 142 2.06 3.60 4.30
CA VAL A 142 2.77 4.84 3.95
C VAL A 142 2.65 5.88 5.07
N ARG A 143 1.53 5.95 5.80
CA ARG A 143 1.42 6.85 6.97
C ARG A 143 2.38 6.49 8.11
N LEU A 144 2.79 5.22 8.19
CA LEU A 144 3.76 4.73 9.17
C LEU A 144 5.21 4.82 8.68
N GLU A 145 5.43 5.34 7.47
CA GLU A 145 6.75 5.49 6.87
C GLU A 145 7.78 6.18 7.78
N PRO A 146 7.46 7.26 8.53
CA PRO A 146 8.43 7.90 9.42
C PRO A 146 9.02 6.96 10.48
N LEU A 147 8.25 5.96 10.94
CA LEU A 147 8.73 4.97 11.90
C LEU A 147 9.78 4.03 11.28
N VAL A 148 9.67 3.78 9.97
CA VAL A 148 10.68 3.03 9.21
C VAL A 148 11.93 3.91 8.98
N ASP A 149 11.74 5.21 8.74
CA ASP A 149 12.84 6.18 8.59
C ASP A 149 13.70 6.31 9.86
N GLU A 150 13.06 6.32 11.03
CA GLU A 150 13.78 6.25 12.31
C GLU A 150 14.67 5.01 12.39
N THR A 151 14.17 3.87 11.92
CA THR A 151 14.92 2.60 11.93
C THR A 151 16.06 2.62 10.90
N LEU A 152 15.85 3.19 9.71
CA LEU A 152 16.90 3.39 8.70
C LEU A 152 18.02 4.29 9.21
N THR A 153 17.67 5.38 9.92
CA THR A 153 18.63 6.29 10.53
C THR A 153 19.52 5.57 11.53
N VAL A 154 18.94 4.73 12.38
CA VAL A 154 19.70 3.93 13.35
C VAL A 154 20.59 2.91 12.63
N LEU A 155 20.08 2.20 11.62
CA LEU A 155 20.87 1.25 10.84
C LEU A 155 22.07 1.94 10.19
N SER A 156 21.88 3.05 9.47
CA SER A 156 22.96 3.79 8.81
C SER A 156 24.01 4.25 9.83
N LYS A 157 23.58 4.81 10.97
CA LYS A 157 24.48 5.18 12.06
C LYS A 157 25.32 3.99 12.55
N GLN A 158 24.69 2.84 12.78
CA GLN A 158 25.40 1.66 13.27
C GLN A 158 26.36 1.06 12.23
N LEU A 159 26.02 1.12 10.94
CA LEU A 159 26.92 0.71 9.86
C LEU A 159 28.16 1.62 9.78
N ASP A 160 27.93 2.94 9.84
CA ASP A 160 28.98 3.96 9.84
C ASP A 160 29.94 3.79 11.03
N GLU A 161 29.40 3.72 12.26
CA GLU A 161 30.22 3.68 13.47
C GLU A 161 31.01 2.37 13.63
N ARG A 162 30.50 1.26 13.11
CA ARG A 162 31.05 -0.09 13.39
C ARG A 162 31.87 -0.70 12.28
N PHE A 163 31.63 -0.31 11.02
CA PHE A 163 32.21 -1.01 9.87
C PHE A 163 32.86 -0.09 8.85
N VAL A 164 32.39 1.15 8.69
CA VAL A 164 33.06 2.12 7.81
C VAL A 164 34.42 2.53 8.40
N GLY A 165 35.46 2.56 7.57
CA GLY A 165 36.82 2.94 8.01
C GLY A 165 37.54 1.87 8.85
N THR A 166 37.00 0.65 8.95
CA THR A 166 37.56 -0.44 9.79
C THR A 166 38.56 -1.34 9.07
N ASN A 167 39.20 -0.84 8.00
CA ASN A 167 40.12 -1.61 7.15
C ASN A 167 39.47 -2.90 6.60
N ASP A 168 38.27 -2.75 6.01
CA ASP A 168 37.50 -3.82 5.37
C ASP A 168 37.26 -5.04 6.29
N LYS A 169 36.93 -4.80 7.56
CA LYS A 169 36.55 -5.87 8.49
C LYS A 169 35.22 -6.50 8.05
N PRO A 170 35.18 -7.81 7.72
CA PRO A 170 33.93 -8.47 7.33
C PRO A 170 32.96 -8.60 8.51
N PHE A 171 31.66 -8.52 8.22
CA PHE A 171 30.58 -8.76 9.18
C PHE A 171 29.42 -9.48 8.49
N ASP A 172 28.56 -10.18 9.25
CA ASP A 172 27.36 -10.82 8.68
C ASP A 172 26.29 -9.76 8.40
N LEU A 173 26.29 -9.21 7.18
CA LEU A 173 25.30 -8.27 6.69
C LEU A 173 23.89 -8.87 6.74
N GLY A 174 23.77 -10.18 6.55
CA GLY A 174 22.49 -10.87 6.68
C GLY A 174 21.85 -10.63 8.04
N ASP A 175 22.62 -10.72 9.12
CA ASP A 175 22.13 -10.51 10.48
C ASP A 175 21.69 -9.05 10.70
N TRP A 176 22.40 -8.07 10.14
CA TRP A 176 21.99 -6.67 10.17
C TRP A 176 20.68 -6.39 9.42
N LEU A 177 20.46 -7.05 8.28
CA LEU A 177 19.17 -7.01 7.57
C LEU A 177 18.04 -7.61 8.43
N GLN A 178 18.34 -8.65 9.22
CA GLN A 178 17.39 -9.23 10.16
C GLN A 178 17.11 -8.29 11.34
N TYR A 179 18.14 -7.67 11.91
CA TYR A 179 17.99 -6.67 12.98
C TYR A 179 17.15 -5.48 12.53
N PHE A 180 17.38 -4.99 11.31
CA PHE A 180 16.56 -3.93 10.71
C PHE A 180 15.09 -4.34 10.61
N ALA A 181 14.77 -5.49 10.04
CA ALA A 181 13.37 -5.93 9.88
C ALA A 181 12.67 -6.16 11.24
N PHE A 182 13.40 -6.58 12.27
CA PHE A 182 12.86 -6.70 13.63
C PHE A 182 12.62 -5.34 14.27
N ASP A 183 13.62 -4.45 14.26
CA ASP A 183 13.46 -3.13 14.86
C ASP A 183 12.43 -2.26 14.11
N SER A 184 12.32 -2.39 12.79
CA SER A 184 11.28 -1.74 11.98
C SER A 184 9.89 -2.20 12.40
N MET A 185 9.62 -3.51 12.39
CA MET A 185 8.32 -4.06 12.81
C MET A 185 8.00 -3.76 14.29
N GLY A 186 9.03 -3.75 15.15
CA GLY A 186 8.91 -3.32 16.54
C GLY A 186 8.46 -1.88 16.65
N THR A 187 9.09 -0.97 15.91
CA THR A 187 8.72 0.45 15.86
C THR A 187 7.31 0.63 15.31
N LEU A 188 6.94 -0.05 14.23
CA LEU A 188 5.58 -0.01 13.66
C LEU A 188 4.51 -0.53 14.63
N THR A 189 4.84 -1.53 15.46
CA THR A 189 3.85 -2.15 16.36
C THR A 189 3.77 -1.46 17.72
N PHE A 190 4.88 -0.94 18.23
CA PHE A 190 5.01 -0.49 19.62
C PHE A 190 5.49 0.96 19.78
N SER A 191 5.72 1.69 18.68
CA SER A 191 6.50 2.95 18.65
C SER A 191 7.86 2.81 19.35
N ARG A 192 8.44 1.59 19.33
CA ARG A 192 9.70 1.28 20.00
C ARG A 192 10.42 0.09 19.34
N ARG A 193 11.70 0.29 19.03
CA ARG A 193 12.64 -0.77 18.62
C ARG A 193 12.89 -1.78 19.75
N TYR A 194 13.22 -3.02 19.41
CA TYR A 194 13.66 -4.00 20.40
C TYR A 194 15.09 -3.74 20.86
N GLY A 195 15.88 -3.05 20.03
CA GLY A 195 17.26 -2.67 20.30
C GLY A 195 18.29 -3.58 19.62
N PHE A 196 17.87 -4.33 18.58
CA PHE A 196 18.78 -5.24 17.87
C PHE A 196 19.89 -4.47 17.15
N LEU A 197 19.54 -3.37 16.47
CA LEU A 197 20.48 -2.53 15.73
C LEU A 197 21.48 -1.87 16.68
N GLU A 198 21.00 -1.23 17.75
CA GLU A 198 21.86 -0.53 18.71
C GLU A 198 22.87 -1.49 19.38
N GLN A 199 22.48 -2.74 19.62
CA GLN A 199 23.31 -3.73 20.28
C GLN A 199 24.12 -4.61 19.32
N GLY A 200 23.73 -4.67 18.04
CA GLY A 200 24.34 -5.52 17.02
C GLY A 200 24.26 -7.02 17.34
N ARG A 201 23.20 -7.48 18.02
CA ARG A 201 23.01 -8.88 18.45
C ARG A 201 21.55 -9.21 18.76
N ASP A 202 21.22 -10.51 18.86
CA ASP A 202 19.91 -11.00 19.30
C ASP A 202 19.57 -10.55 20.73
N MET A 203 18.59 -9.66 20.86
CA MET A 203 18.11 -9.14 22.12
C MET A 203 17.20 -10.14 22.83
N HIS A 204 17.59 -10.50 24.06
CA HIS A 204 16.86 -11.43 24.93
C HIS A 204 16.65 -12.85 24.34
N GLY A 205 17.38 -13.21 23.28
CA GLY A 205 17.28 -14.51 22.62
C GLY A 205 15.99 -14.71 21.83
N ILE A 206 15.32 -13.63 21.43
CA ILE A 206 14.02 -13.67 20.75
C ILE A 206 14.15 -14.36 19.39
N LEU A 207 15.19 -14.04 18.62
CA LEU A 207 15.42 -14.66 17.30
C LEU A 207 15.64 -16.17 17.44
N GLN A 208 16.45 -16.56 18.42
CA GLN A 208 16.68 -17.98 18.71
C GLN A 208 15.41 -18.70 19.15
N GLU A 209 14.56 -18.07 19.96
CA GLU A 209 13.26 -18.63 20.39
C GLU A 209 12.29 -18.79 19.21
N ILE A 210 12.23 -17.82 18.30
CA ILE A 210 11.42 -17.91 17.07
C ILE A 210 11.93 -19.06 16.20
N TRP A 211 13.23 -19.19 16.02
CA TRP A 211 13.81 -20.29 15.24
C TRP A 211 13.53 -21.67 15.85
N ASN A 212 13.66 -21.79 17.18
CA ASN A 212 13.33 -23.00 17.92
C ASN A 212 11.84 -23.35 17.78
N PHE A 213 10.96 -22.33 17.78
CA PHE A 213 9.55 -22.49 17.51
C PHE A 213 9.32 -23.02 16.09
N MET A 214 9.87 -22.35 15.05
CA MET A 214 9.68 -22.70 13.64
C MET A 214 10.14 -24.13 13.34
N THR A 215 11.33 -24.50 13.82
CA THR A 215 11.87 -25.86 13.62
C THR A 215 10.99 -26.93 14.27
N ARG A 216 10.46 -26.65 15.47
CA ARG A 216 9.59 -27.59 16.18
C ARG A 216 8.24 -27.76 15.49
N VAL A 217 7.60 -26.65 15.08
CA VAL A 217 6.30 -26.72 14.39
C VAL A 217 6.43 -27.31 12.99
N ALA A 218 7.58 -27.13 12.32
CA ALA A 218 7.83 -27.75 11.02
C ALA A 218 7.76 -29.28 11.11
N VAL A 219 8.42 -29.86 12.12
CA VAL A 219 8.46 -31.32 12.35
C VAL A 219 7.11 -31.83 12.86
N MET A 220 6.54 -31.17 13.89
CA MET A 220 5.27 -31.60 14.49
C MET A 220 4.09 -31.42 13.51
N GLY A 221 4.15 -30.41 12.65
CA GLY A 221 3.15 -30.19 11.60
C GLY A 221 3.08 -31.32 10.58
N GLN A 222 4.12 -32.15 10.44
CA GLN A 222 4.06 -33.35 9.59
C GLN A 222 3.26 -34.49 10.24
N ILE A 223 3.10 -34.47 11.56
CA ILE A 223 2.36 -35.45 12.37
C ILE A 223 1.49 -34.76 13.43
N PRO A 224 0.50 -33.92 13.04
CA PRO A 224 -0.17 -33.00 13.97
C PRO A 224 -0.86 -33.66 15.17
N TRP A 225 -1.41 -34.87 14.97
CA TRP A 225 -2.06 -35.64 16.05
C TRP A 225 -1.11 -35.94 17.22
N PHE A 226 0.19 -36.03 16.96
CA PHE A 226 1.20 -36.25 18.00
C PHE A 226 1.52 -34.97 18.79
N ASP A 227 1.33 -33.78 18.21
CA ASP A 227 1.55 -32.49 18.88
C ASP A 227 0.58 -32.30 20.06
N GLU A 228 -0.66 -32.75 19.92
CA GLU A 228 -1.69 -32.71 20.97
C GLU A 228 -1.32 -33.59 22.17
N ILE A 229 -0.66 -34.73 21.90
CA ILE A 229 -0.19 -35.64 22.93
C ILE A 229 1.09 -35.11 23.58
N TRP A 230 2.03 -34.59 22.79
CA TRP A 230 3.40 -34.31 23.22
C TRP A 230 3.69 -32.87 23.65
N ASN A 231 3.15 -31.85 22.98
CA ASN A 231 3.48 -30.44 23.27
C ASN A 231 2.31 -29.63 23.82
N LYS A 232 1.06 -29.99 23.49
CA LYS A 232 -0.16 -29.24 23.89
C LYS A 232 -0.98 -29.95 24.95
N ASN A 233 -0.28 -30.71 25.80
CA ASN A 233 -0.85 -31.45 26.91
C ASN A 233 -0.52 -30.74 28.24
N SER A 234 -1.54 -30.54 29.08
CA SER A 234 -1.39 -29.89 30.40
C SER A 234 -0.43 -30.62 31.34
N PHE A 235 -0.29 -31.94 31.20
CA PHE A 235 0.64 -32.74 32.00
C PHE A 235 2.10 -32.56 31.54
N ILE A 236 2.36 -32.63 30.24
CA ILE A 236 3.74 -32.47 29.72
C ILE A 236 4.23 -31.04 29.91
N THR A 237 3.35 -30.05 29.76
CA THR A 237 3.71 -28.64 29.96
C THR A 237 4.01 -28.29 31.43
N LEU A 238 3.80 -29.22 32.38
CA LEU A 238 4.30 -29.10 33.74
C LEU A 238 5.84 -29.23 33.80
N PHE A 239 6.42 -30.06 32.94
CA PHE A 239 7.85 -30.36 32.92
C PHE A 239 8.61 -29.69 31.77
N LYS A 240 7.88 -29.06 30.84
CA LYS A 240 8.44 -28.49 29.60
C LYS A 240 7.87 -27.11 29.31
N ARG A 241 8.73 -26.15 28.94
CA ARG A 241 8.29 -24.84 28.45
C ARG A 241 7.42 -25.01 27.20
N PRO A 242 6.20 -24.45 27.17
CA PRO A 242 5.32 -24.63 26.04
C PRO A 242 5.83 -23.88 24.79
N THR A 243 5.44 -24.37 23.63
CA THR A 243 5.83 -23.80 22.34
C THR A 243 5.31 -22.37 22.18
N GLY A 244 6.21 -21.43 21.89
CA GLY A 244 5.90 -20.01 21.70
C GLY A 244 5.92 -19.17 22.99
N PHE A 245 6.29 -19.76 24.14
CA PHE A 245 6.27 -19.07 25.43
C PHE A 245 7.15 -17.81 25.48
N GLY A 246 8.36 -17.86 24.92
CA GLY A 246 9.28 -16.71 24.91
C GLY A 246 8.67 -15.49 24.20
N VAL A 247 8.09 -15.71 23.03
CA VAL A 247 7.46 -14.65 22.23
C VAL A 247 6.19 -14.14 22.89
N LEU A 248 5.35 -15.03 23.44
CA LEU A 248 4.17 -14.60 24.20
C LEU A 248 4.53 -13.73 25.40
N LYS A 249 5.64 -14.01 26.09
CA LYS A 249 6.10 -13.18 27.21
C LYS A 249 6.47 -11.77 26.75
N VAL A 250 7.14 -11.64 25.60
CA VAL A 250 7.47 -10.33 25.00
C VAL A 250 6.19 -9.57 24.67
N VAL A 251 5.24 -10.23 24.00
CA VAL A 251 3.92 -9.67 23.67
C VAL A 251 3.17 -9.22 24.92
N ASP A 252 3.09 -10.07 25.94
CA ASP A 252 2.38 -9.77 27.19
C ASP A 252 3.02 -8.58 27.92
N ASN A 253 4.35 -8.47 27.90
CA ASN A 253 5.06 -7.34 28.48
C ASN A 253 4.72 -6.02 27.76
N PHE A 254 4.77 -5.99 26.41
CA PHE A 254 4.44 -4.78 25.63
C PHE A 254 2.98 -4.36 25.82
N ILE A 255 2.05 -5.32 25.81
CA ILE A 255 0.63 -5.03 26.05
C ILE A 255 0.44 -4.46 27.46
N SER A 256 1.06 -5.08 28.48
CA SER A 256 0.93 -4.60 29.86
C SER A 256 1.49 -3.19 30.04
N GLN A 257 2.65 -2.91 29.44
CA GLN A 257 3.26 -1.56 29.44
C GLN A 257 2.33 -0.54 28.79
N ARG A 258 1.74 -0.86 27.63
CA ARG A 258 0.82 0.05 26.91
C ARG A 258 -0.47 0.31 27.67
N VAL A 259 -1.05 -0.73 28.29
CA VAL A 259 -2.26 -0.57 29.10
C VAL A 259 -1.96 0.33 30.31
N SER A 260 -0.83 0.10 30.98
CA SER A 260 -0.41 0.95 32.12
C SER A 260 -0.07 2.39 31.73
N SER A 261 0.42 2.64 30.51
CA SER A 261 0.71 3.99 30.05
C SER A 261 -0.56 4.76 29.69
N ARG A 262 -1.56 4.09 29.09
CA ARG A 262 -2.87 4.71 28.77
C ARG A 262 -3.64 5.19 29.98
N GLU A 263 -3.46 4.55 31.13
CA GLU A 263 -4.07 4.98 32.40
C GLU A 263 -3.44 6.29 32.92
N ASN A 264 -2.23 6.64 32.48
CA ASN A 264 -1.45 7.78 33.00
C ASN A 264 -1.23 8.91 31.97
N ASP A 265 -1.38 8.63 30.67
CA ASP A 265 -1.05 9.57 29.59
C ASP A 265 -1.99 9.35 28.40
N GLU A 266 -2.88 10.31 28.12
CA GLU A 266 -3.81 10.26 26.98
C GLU A 266 -3.07 10.31 25.63
N LYS A 267 -1.80 10.72 25.62
CA LYS A 267 -0.95 10.78 24.42
C LYS A 267 -0.26 9.46 24.07
N ALA A 268 -0.84 8.31 24.45
CA ALA A 268 -0.40 7.03 23.91
C ALA A 268 -0.52 7.09 22.39
N ASP A 269 0.62 7.18 21.70
CA ASP A 269 0.74 7.42 20.27
C ASP A 269 -0.34 6.65 19.49
N GLU A 270 -1.36 7.38 19.03
CA GLU A 270 -2.50 6.79 18.33
C GLU A 270 -2.08 6.13 17.01
N LYS A 271 -0.84 6.40 16.56
CA LYS A 271 -0.33 5.99 15.26
C LYS A 271 0.11 4.52 15.22
N ASP A 272 0.60 3.91 16.31
CA ASP A 272 1.11 2.53 16.23
C ASP A 272 0.04 1.44 16.18
N MET A 273 0.42 0.25 15.68
CA MET A 273 -0.53 -0.84 15.48
C MET A 273 -1.11 -1.39 16.78
N LEU A 274 -0.36 -1.46 17.88
CA LEU A 274 -0.88 -1.97 19.15
C LEU A 274 -1.98 -1.05 19.70
N SER A 275 -1.78 0.27 19.65
CA SER A 275 -2.78 1.26 20.01
C SER A 275 -4.04 1.11 19.15
N GLN A 276 -3.87 0.96 17.84
CA GLN A 276 -4.99 0.76 16.91
C GLN A 276 -5.71 -0.58 17.16
N PHE A 277 -4.98 -1.66 17.46
CA PHE A 277 -5.57 -2.96 17.84
C PHE A 277 -6.45 -2.86 19.09
N LEU A 278 -5.96 -2.18 20.13
CA LEU A 278 -6.73 -1.96 21.36
C LEU A 278 -7.98 -1.12 21.09
N ASN A 279 -7.84 -0.05 20.29
CA ASN A 279 -8.97 0.83 19.94
C ASN A 279 -10.04 0.11 19.10
N ILE A 280 -9.62 -0.69 18.12
CA ILE A 280 -10.54 -1.48 17.28
C ILE A 280 -11.34 -2.47 18.13
N GLN A 281 -10.69 -3.16 19.07
CA GLN A 281 -11.38 -4.10 19.96
C GLN A 281 -12.30 -3.38 20.94
N ALA A 282 -11.86 -2.27 21.55
CA ALA A 282 -12.67 -1.48 22.47
C ALA A 282 -13.92 -0.88 21.80
N SER A 283 -13.82 -0.52 20.52
CA SER A 283 -14.94 0.01 19.73
C SER A 283 -15.92 -1.07 19.28
N ASN A 284 -15.52 -2.36 19.32
CA ASN A 284 -16.31 -3.48 18.81
C ASN A 284 -16.33 -4.69 19.78
N PRO A 285 -16.69 -4.50 21.07
CA PRO A 285 -16.50 -5.53 22.10
C PRO A 285 -17.39 -6.77 21.91
N HIS A 286 -18.51 -6.65 21.19
CA HIS A 286 -19.43 -7.76 20.94
C HIS A 286 -19.04 -8.64 19.74
N SER A 287 -18.31 -8.10 18.77
CA SER A 287 -17.91 -8.82 17.55
C SER A 287 -16.44 -9.26 17.58
N ILE A 288 -15.61 -8.60 18.38
CA ILE A 288 -14.17 -8.88 18.48
C ILE A 288 -13.84 -9.40 19.88
N MET A 289 -13.28 -10.61 19.91
CA MET A 289 -12.92 -11.28 21.15
C MET A 289 -11.93 -10.45 21.98
N PRO A 290 -12.05 -10.38 23.33
CA PRO A 290 -11.14 -9.61 24.18
C PRO A 290 -9.65 -9.98 24.05
N TRP A 291 -9.35 -11.19 23.61
CA TRP A 291 -7.98 -11.66 23.40
C TRP A 291 -7.42 -11.33 22.01
N ALA A 292 -8.21 -10.76 21.09
CA ALA A 292 -7.78 -10.51 19.70
C ALA A 292 -6.57 -9.56 19.59
N PRO A 293 -6.47 -8.43 20.32
CA PRO A 293 -5.28 -7.57 20.29
C PRO A 293 -3.99 -8.32 20.65
N ARG A 294 -4.06 -9.25 21.61
CA ARG A 294 -2.94 -10.13 21.96
C ARG A 294 -2.56 -11.07 20.82
N ALA A 295 -3.53 -11.63 20.11
CA ALA A 295 -3.29 -12.50 18.97
C ALA A 295 -2.73 -11.74 17.76
N TRP A 296 -3.21 -10.53 17.49
CA TRP A 296 -2.69 -9.65 16.43
C TRP A 296 -1.26 -9.22 16.73
N THR A 297 -0.99 -8.78 17.96
CA THR A 297 0.35 -8.40 18.42
C THR A 297 1.32 -9.59 18.31
N PHE A 298 0.92 -10.77 18.78
CA PHE A 298 1.72 -11.99 18.60
C PHE A 298 2.02 -12.29 17.12
N SER A 299 1.04 -12.07 16.23
CA SER A 299 1.22 -12.29 14.80
C SER A 299 2.27 -11.35 14.22
N ASN A 300 2.25 -10.06 14.59
CA ASN A 300 3.25 -9.09 14.14
C ASN A 300 4.67 -9.48 14.58
N VAL A 301 4.85 -9.81 15.86
CA VAL A 301 6.17 -10.20 16.40
C VAL A 301 6.71 -11.47 15.74
N MET A 302 5.85 -12.47 15.48
CA MET A 302 6.27 -13.75 14.91
C MET A 302 6.52 -13.73 13.41
N ALA A 303 5.74 -12.94 12.65
CA ALA A 303 5.67 -13.07 11.20
C ALA A 303 6.21 -11.86 10.44
N GLY A 304 6.25 -10.66 11.03
CA GLY A 304 6.56 -9.43 10.30
C GLY A 304 8.02 -9.32 9.84
N SER A 305 8.96 -9.86 10.61
CA SER A 305 10.37 -9.50 10.49
C SER A 305 11.22 -10.55 9.77
N ASP A 306 11.19 -11.81 10.20
CA ASP A 306 12.02 -12.88 9.61
C ASP A 306 11.75 -13.08 8.10
N SER A 307 10.49 -13.03 7.68
CA SER A 307 10.14 -13.19 6.26
C SER A 307 10.67 -12.05 5.42
N THR A 308 10.60 -10.82 5.92
CA THR A 308 11.10 -9.66 5.18
C THR A 308 12.63 -9.68 5.12
N ALA A 309 13.28 -9.97 6.25
CA ALA A 309 14.73 -10.15 6.32
C ALA A 309 15.24 -11.23 5.35
N ASN A 310 14.50 -12.33 5.20
CA ASN A 310 14.85 -13.39 4.25
C ASN A 310 14.83 -12.90 2.79
N VAL A 311 13.82 -12.11 2.41
CA VAL A 311 13.75 -11.52 1.06
C VAL A 311 14.87 -10.50 0.86
N MET A 312 15.13 -9.63 1.85
CA MET A 312 16.25 -8.68 1.82
C MET A 312 17.59 -9.39 1.66
N ARG A 313 17.85 -10.44 2.45
CA ARG A 313 19.09 -11.21 2.40
C ARG A 313 19.26 -11.93 1.06
N THR A 314 18.17 -12.41 0.47
CA THR A 314 18.18 -13.01 -0.88
C THR A 314 18.53 -11.99 -1.94
N MET A 315 17.86 -10.84 -1.94
CA MET A 315 18.10 -9.78 -2.91
C MET A 315 19.53 -9.25 -2.80
N MET A 316 20.01 -8.98 -1.58
CA MET A 316 21.37 -8.51 -1.35
C MET A 316 22.43 -9.54 -1.80
N TYR A 317 22.30 -10.81 -1.40
CA TYR A 317 23.24 -11.85 -1.84
C TYR A 317 23.35 -11.92 -3.37
N ASN A 318 22.22 -11.97 -4.08
CA ASN A 318 22.24 -12.10 -5.54
C ASN A 318 22.78 -10.84 -6.23
N LEU A 319 22.45 -9.63 -5.75
CA LEU A 319 23.03 -8.39 -6.28
C LEU A 319 24.55 -8.33 -6.07
N LEU A 320 25.05 -8.79 -4.91
CA LEU A 320 26.49 -8.76 -4.64
C LEU A 320 27.27 -9.80 -5.46
N VAL A 321 26.66 -10.95 -5.75
CA VAL A 321 27.24 -11.99 -6.60
C VAL A 321 27.16 -11.61 -8.09
N ASP A 322 26.02 -11.09 -8.54
CA ASP A 322 25.81 -10.62 -9.92
C ASP A 322 25.97 -9.10 -10.01
N ARG A 323 27.23 -8.68 -10.24
CA ARG A 323 27.62 -7.28 -10.28
C ARG A 323 26.94 -6.48 -11.38
N ASP A 324 26.46 -7.11 -12.46
CA ASP A 324 25.80 -6.40 -13.55
C ASP A 324 24.36 -6.03 -13.18
N THR A 325 23.67 -6.90 -12.45
CA THR A 325 22.36 -6.56 -11.87
C THR A 325 22.46 -5.47 -10.80
N LEU A 326 23.52 -5.48 -9.98
CA LEU A 326 23.79 -4.41 -9.01
C LEU A 326 24.10 -3.07 -9.68
N LYS A 327 24.89 -3.05 -10.77
CA LYS A 327 25.14 -1.83 -11.55
C LYS A 327 23.84 -1.28 -12.13
N SER A 328 23.01 -2.15 -12.69
CA SER A 328 21.72 -1.76 -13.30
C SER A 328 20.79 -1.14 -12.27
N LEU A 329 20.65 -1.76 -11.09
CA LEU A 329 19.85 -1.20 -10.00
C LEU A 329 20.43 0.13 -9.51
N ARG A 330 21.74 0.24 -9.31
CA ARG A 330 22.38 1.51 -8.90
C ARG A 330 22.16 2.61 -9.93
N ALA A 331 22.21 2.31 -11.22
CA ALA A 331 21.97 3.29 -12.27
C ALA A 331 20.54 3.86 -12.19
N GLU A 332 19.51 3.00 -12.05
CA GLU A 332 18.13 3.44 -11.85
C GLU A 332 17.97 4.31 -10.58
N LEU A 333 18.64 3.96 -9.48
CA LEU A 333 18.56 4.71 -8.23
C LEU A 333 19.24 6.10 -8.33
N LEU A 334 20.37 6.20 -9.03
CA LEU A 334 21.03 7.48 -9.30
C LEU A 334 20.20 8.35 -10.26
N GLU A 335 19.55 7.74 -11.25
CA GLU A 335 18.61 8.43 -12.12
C GLU A 335 17.42 8.95 -11.32
N ALA A 336 16.84 8.15 -10.42
CA ALA A 336 15.77 8.57 -9.52
C ALA A 336 16.20 9.75 -8.63
N GLU A 337 17.39 9.70 -8.03
CA GLU A 337 17.95 10.83 -7.27
C GLU A 337 17.93 12.14 -8.08
N SER A 338 18.38 12.08 -9.34
CA SER A 338 18.44 13.26 -10.22
C SER A 338 17.08 13.72 -10.76
N SER A 339 16.14 12.80 -10.99
CA SER A 339 14.90 13.06 -11.71
C SER A 339 13.72 13.38 -10.79
N ASN A 340 13.59 12.63 -9.68
CA ASN A 340 12.48 12.74 -8.71
C ASN A 340 12.93 13.15 -7.30
N GLY A 341 14.20 13.48 -7.09
CA GLY A 341 14.70 13.94 -5.80
C GLY A 341 14.82 12.84 -4.75
N LEU A 342 14.98 11.57 -5.16
CA LEU A 342 15.14 10.45 -4.24
C LEU A 342 16.25 10.70 -3.22
N SER A 343 15.88 10.84 -1.95
CA SER A 343 16.82 11.02 -0.85
C SER A 343 17.68 9.77 -0.65
N ARG A 344 19.01 9.94 -0.56
CA ARG A 344 19.94 8.85 -0.25
C ARG A 344 19.74 8.31 1.17
N SER A 345 19.60 9.18 2.16
CA SER A 345 19.58 8.76 3.58
C SER A 345 18.23 8.21 4.00
N LEU A 346 17.15 8.85 3.55
CA LEU A 346 15.77 8.53 3.90
C LEU A 346 14.93 8.48 2.63
N PRO A 347 15.04 7.38 1.85
CA PRO A 347 14.33 7.26 0.58
C PRO A 347 12.82 7.26 0.84
N SER A 348 12.10 8.21 0.24
CA SER A 348 10.65 8.29 0.41
C SER A 348 9.95 7.18 -0.37
N TRP A 349 8.77 6.74 0.11
CA TRP A 349 7.94 5.78 -0.61
C TRP A 349 7.63 6.27 -2.02
N ASP A 350 7.32 7.56 -2.17
CA ASP A 350 7.02 8.14 -3.47
C ASP A 350 8.21 8.06 -4.44
N GLY A 351 9.42 8.34 -3.95
CA GLY A 351 10.63 8.25 -4.78
C GLY A 351 10.97 6.82 -5.23
N VAL A 352 10.51 5.79 -4.49
CA VAL A 352 10.84 4.38 -4.77
C VAL A 352 9.70 3.56 -5.35
N ARG A 353 8.44 3.98 -5.19
CA ARG A 353 7.27 3.13 -5.50
C ARG A 353 7.16 2.72 -6.96
N SER A 354 7.71 3.51 -7.88
CA SER A 354 7.63 3.32 -9.33
C SER A 354 9.00 3.23 -9.98
N LEU A 355 9.84 2.30 -9.49
CA LEU A 355 11.17 2.02 -10.01
C LEU A 355 11.20 0.60 -10.62
N PRO A 356 11.08 0.47 -11.96
CA PRO A 356 10.88 -0.82 -12.63
C PRO A 356 11.94 -1.89 -12.32
N TYR A 357 13.22 -1.53 -12.28
CA TYR A 357 14.31 -2.47 -12.03
C TYR A 357 14.41 -2.86 -10.55
N LEU A 358 14.15 -1.93 -9.63
CA LEU A 358 13.99 -2.23 -8.21
C LEU A 358 12.82 -3.21 -8.00
N ASP A 359 11.67 -2.96 -8.62
CA ASP A 359 10.51 -3.85 -8.57
C ASP A 359 10.84 -5.24 -9.11
N ALA A 360 11.54 -5.30 -10.24
CA ALA A 360 12.01 -6.53 -10.84
C ALA A 360 12.95 -7.31 -9.91
N CYS A 361 13.86 -6.64 -9.20
CA CYS A 361 14.74 -7.27 -8.23
C CYS A 361 13.98 -7.81 -7.01
N VAL A 362 13.00 -7.06 -6.51
CA VAL A 362 12.16 -7.48 -5.38
C VAL A 362 11.32 -8.70 -5.77
N LEU A 363 10.65 -8.67 -6.92
CA LEU A 363 9.87 -9.80 -7.44
C LEU A 363 10.74 -11.05 -7.66
N GLU A 364 11.95 -10.86 -8.19
CA GLU A 364 12.86 -11.98 -8.40
C GLU A 364 13.38 -12.59 -7.10
N ALA A 365 13.65 -11.77 -6.09
CA ALA A 365 14.05 -12.24 -4.76
C ALA A 365 12.91 -13.02 -4.09
N LEU A 366 11.68 -12.49 -4.14
CA LEU A 366 10.48 -13.16 -3.65
C LEU A 366 10.25 -14.51 -4.35
N ARG A 367 10.50 -14.58 -5.67
CA ARG A 367 10.36 -15.80 -6.45
C ARG A 367 11.41 -16.83 -6.06
N LEU A 368 12.69 -16.45 -6.07
CA LEU A 368 13.80 -17.37 -5.86
C LEU A 368 13.84 -17.93 -4.45
N HIS A 369 13.67 -17.13 -3.42
CA HIS A 369 13.80 -17.65 -2.06
C HIS A 369 12.56 -17.24 -1.25
N PRO A 370 11.44 -17.97 -1.41
CA PRO A 370 10.27 -17.71 -0.61
C PRO A 370 10.56 -18.07 0.87
N PRO A 371 10.16 -17.24 1.85
CA PRO A 371 10.43 -17.51 3.26
C PRO A 371 9.82 -18.80 3.80
N PHE A 372 8.78 -19.34 3.17
CA PHE A 372 8.15 -20.61 3.57
C PHE A 372 8.08 -21.58 2.39
N CYS A 373 8.64 -22.79 2.57
CA CYS A 373 8.88 -23.71 1.45
C CYS A 373 8.19 -25.07 1.57
N LEU A 374 7.48 -25.35 2.66
CA LEU A 374 6.65 -26.57 2.72
C LEU A 374 5.30 -26.33 2.05
N PRO A 375 4.60 -27.38 1.59
CA PRO A 375 3.28 -27.24 0.98
C PRO A 375 2.30 -26.48 1.89
N PHE A 376 1.60 -25.49 1.33
CA PHE A 376 0.56 -24.79 2.07
C PHE A 376 -0.71 -25.63 2.17
N GLU A 377 -0.79 -26.46 3.20
CA GLU A 377 -1.86 -27.47 3.31
C GLU A 377 -3.28 -26.87 3.39
N ARG A 378 -4.20 -27.45 2.63
CA ARG A 378 -5.65 -27.23 2.63
C ARG A 378 -6.35 -28.58 2.69
N VAL A 379 -7.56 -28.59 3.23
CA VAL A 379 -8.41 -29.78 3.19
C VAL A 379 -9.37 -29.63 2.02
N VAL A 380 -9.42 -30.65 1.17
CA VAL A 380 -10.36 -30.70 0.04
C VAL A 380 -11.80 -30.69 0.58
N PRO A 381 -12.67 -29.78 0.12
CA PRO A 381 -14.06 -29.70 0.56
C PRO A 381 -14.89 -30.94 0.20
N GLU A 382 -16.10 -31.00 0.76
CA GLU A 382 -17.15 -31.88 0.27
C GLU A 382 -17.38 -31.73 -1.25
N GLY A 383 -17.61 -32.86 -1.92
CA GLY A 383 -17.68 -32.94 -3.39
C GLY A 383 -16.34 -33.19 -4.09
N GLY A 384 -15.21 -33.05 -3.39
CA GLY A 384 -13.88 -33.26 -3.98
C GLY A 384 -13.47 -32.13 -4.93
N ILE A 385 -12.27 -32.25 -5.50
CA ILE A 385 -11.75 -31.33 -6.53
C ILE A 385 -10.97 -32.10 -7.58
N THR A 386 -10.84 -31.54 -8.78
CA THR A 386 -9.92 -32.06 -9.81
C THR A 386 -8.76 -31.08 -9.98
N VAL A 387 -7.54 -31.58 -9.87
CA VAL A 387 -6.29 -30.82 -10.10
C VAL A 387 -5.36 -31.64 -10.98
N CYS A 388 -4.74 -31.02 -11.98
CA CYS A 388 -3.88 -31.71 -12.96
C CYS A 388 -4.53 -32.99 -13.51
N GLU A 389 -5.79 -32.89 -13.96
CA GLU A 389 -6.61 -34.00 -14.49
C GLU A 389 -6.86 -35.15 -13.50
N THR A 390 -6.50 -34.99 -12.23
CA THR A 390 -6.64 -36.01 -11.19
C THR A 390 -7.67 -35.58 -10.16
N TYR A 391 -8.67 -36.44 -9.93
CA TYR A 391 -9.68 -36.21 -8.90
C TYR A 391 -9.13 -36.52 -7.49
N LEU A 392 -9.29 -35.56 -6.58
CA LEU A 392 -8.97 -35.67 -5.17
C LEU A 392 -10.27 -35.70 -4.36
N PRO A 393 -10.54 -36.78 -3.60
CA PRO A 393 -11.76 -36.87 -2.81
C PRO A 393 -11.75 -35.89 -1.62
N ALA A 394 -12.94 -35.51 -1.18
CA ALA A 394 -13.17 -34.70 0.03
C ALA A 394 -12.38 -35.21 1.24
N GLY A 395 -11.84 -34.31 2.06
CA GLY A 395 -11.02 -34.63 3.23
C GLY A 395 -9.56 -34.99 2.94
N THR A 396 -9.15 -35.03 1.66
CA THR A 396 -7.72 -35.13 1.30
C THR A 396 -7.00 -33.85 1.70
N VAL A 397 -5.80 -33.96 2.26
CA VAL A 397 -4.93 -32.80 2.47
C VAL A 397 -4.16 -32.54 1.17
N VAL A 398 -4.27 -31.34 0.62
CA VAL A 398 -3.60 -30.93 -0.61
C VAL A 398 -2.81 -29.64 -0.38
N GLY A 399 -1.66 -29.48 -1.03
CA GLY A 399 -0.90 -28.24 -0.93
C GLY A 399 0.14 -28.10 -2.04
N ILE A 400 0.54 -26.86 -2.27
CA ILE A 400 1.59 -26.45 -3.20
C ILE A 400 2.72 -25.83 -2.39
N SER A 401 3.96 -26.23 -2.68
CA SER A 401 5.15 -25.60 -2.12
C SER A 401 5.50 -24.33 -2.90
N PRO A 402 5.66 -23.17 -2.26
CA PRO A 402 6.14 -21.97 -2.94
C PRO A 402 7.49 -22.17 -3.61
N TYR A 403 8.40 -22.95 -3.02
CA TYR A 403 9.70 -23.26 -3.62
C TYR A 403 9.56 -23.91 -5.00
N LEU A 404 8.60 -24.82 -5.16
CA LEU A 404 8.36 -25.53 -6.42
C LEU A 404 7.57 -24.67 -7.41
N ALA A 405 6.47 -24.04 -6.97
CA ALA A 405 5.64 -23.21 -7.85
C ALA A 405 6.45 -22.05 -8.46
N ASN A 406 7.26 -21.38 -7.64
CA ASN A 406 8.09 -20.27 -8.06
C ASN A 406 9.26 -20.68 -8.99
N ARG A 407 9.49 -21.99 -9.18
CA ARG A 407 10.52 -22.58 -10.05
C ARG A 407 9.95 -23.44 -11.17
N ASP A 408 8.66 -23.37 -11.41
CA ASP A 408 8.04 -24.11 -12.49
C ASP A 408 8.61 -23.66 -13.85
N LYS A 409 9.28 -24.58 -14.54
CA LYS A 409 9.96 -24.28 -15.80
C LYS A 409 8.99 -23.94 -16.95
N GLN A 410 7.77 -24.45 -16.90
CA GLN A 410 6.75 -24.09 -17.91
C GLN A 410 6.31 -22.62 -17.77
N THR A 411 6.39 -22.08 -16.57
CA THR A 411 6.05 -20.69 -16.27
C THR A 411 7.25 -19.76 -16.40
N PHE A 412 8.38 -20.12 -15.80
CA PHE A 412 9.54 -19.22 -15.66
C PHE A 412 10.69 -19.51 -16.63
N GLY A 413 10.61 -20.57 -17.44
CA GLY A 413 11.64 -20.98 -18.39
C GLY A 413 12.71 -21.90 -17.79
N ASP A 414 13.64 -22.37 -18.62
CA ASP A 414 14.71 -23.28 -18.20
C ASP A 414 15.69 -22.67 -17.19
N ASP A 415 15.77 -21.34 -17.15
CA ASP A 415 16.56 -20.56 -16.21
C ASP A 415 15.83 -20.28 -14.88
N ALA A 416 14.71 -20.97 -14.58
CA ALA A 416 13.89 -20.73 -13.39
C ALA A 416 14.69 -20.78 -12.06
N ASP A 417 15.77 -21.54 -11.98
CA ASP A 417 16.61 -21.59 -10.76
C ASP A 417 17.61 -20.41 -10.64
N LYS A 418 17.75 -19.57 -11.67
CA LYS A 418 18.74 -18.48 -11.73
C LYS A 418 18.16 -17.12 -11.33
N TRP A 419 19.01 -16.28 -10.78
CA TRP A 419 18.75 -14.85 -10.59
C TRP A 419 18.73 -14.13 -11.92
N ARG A 420 17.56 -13.56 -12.27
CA ARG A 420 17.40 -12.75 -13.46
C ARG A 420 16.27 -11.72 -13.29
N PRO A 421 16.53 -10.55 -12.68
CA PRO A 421 15.53 -9.49 -12.55
C PRO A 421 14.91 -9.08 -13.88
N SER A 422 15.69 -9.07 -14.96
CA SER A 422 15.20 -8.71 -16.30
C SER A 422 14.04 -9.57 -16.84
N ARG A 423 13.69 -10.68 -16.18
CA ARG A 423 12.46 -11.44 -16.51
C ARG A 423 11.17 -10.67 -16.25
N TRP A 424 11.23 -9.63 -15.41
CA TRP A 424 10.08 -8.84 -14.98
C TRP A 424 9.93 -7.53 -15.78
N LEU A 425 10.83 -7.29 -16.73
CA LEU A 425 10.88 -6.11 -17.58
C LEU A 425 10.33 -6.44 -18.97
N ASP A 426 9.81 -5.43 -19.66
CA ASP A 426 9.36 -5.52 -21.07
C ASP A 426 8.35 -6.64 -21.36
N LEU A 427 7.53 -6.99 -20.36
CA LEU A 427 6.48 -8.01 -20.47
C LEU A 427 5.19 -7.43 -21.03
N SER A 428 4.48 -8.22 -21.84
CA SER A 428 3.07 -7.97 -22.09
C SER A 428 2.28 -8.00 -20.79
N ARG A 429 1.13 -7.31 -20.73
CA ARG A 429 0.25 -7.32 -19.55
C ARG A 429 -0.16 -8.75 -19.19
N GLU A 430 -0.46 -9.59 -20.18
CA GLU A 430 -0.87 -10.98 -19.98
C GLU A 430 0.26 -11.83 -19.39
N ASP A 431 1.47 -11.71 -19.92
CA ASP A 431 2.65 -12.43 -19.41
C ASP A 431 3.00 -12.02 -17.99
N ARG A 432 2.96 -10.71 -17.70
CA ARG A 432 3.20 -10.19 -16.35
C ARG A 432 2.20 -10.77 -15.34
N VAL A 433 0.91 -10.73 -15.66
CA VAL A 433 -0.16 -11.30 -14.81
C VAL A 433 0.04 -12.81 -14.62
N LYS A 434 0.42 -13.55 -15.66
CA LYS A 434 0.72 -14.98 -15.57
C LYS A 434 1.88 -15.26 -14.59
N LEU A 435 2.99 -14.52 -14.69
CA LEU A 435 4.14 -14.70 -13.81
C LEU A 435 3.81 -14.32 -12.35
N GLU A 436 3.16 -13.18 -12.14
CA GLU A 436 2.80 -12.70 -10.80
C GLU A 436 1.81 -13.67 -10.11
N ASN A 437 0.81 -14.18 -10.83
CA ASN A 437 -0.15 -15.16 -10.31
C ASN A 437 0.47 -16.54 -10.01
N SER A 438 1.68 -16.80 -10.50
CA SER A 438 2.41 -18.04 -10.25
C SER A 438 3.35 -17.96 -9.04
N ILE A 439 3.54 -16.76 -8.45
CA ILE A 439 4.31 -16.59 -7.21
C ILE A 439 3.42 -16.88 -6.00
N LEU A 440 3.80 -17.88 -5.20
CA LEU A 440 3.08 -18.26 -3.98
C LEU A 440 3.74 -17.73 -2.68
N THR A 441 4.71 -16.82 -2.78
CA THR A 441 5.52 -16.33 -1.65
C THR A 441 4.68 -15.65 -0.56
N PHE A 442 3.72 -14.82 -0.95
CA PHE A 442 2.76 -14.22 -0.02
C PHE A 442 1.51 -15.09 0.21
N GLY A 443 1.46 -16.30 -0.35
CA GLY A 443 0.26 -17.12 -0.42
C GLY A 443 -0.83 -16.49 -1.31
N ALA A 444 -1.98 -17.17 -1.41
CA ALA A 444 -3.05 -16.82 -2.33
C ALA A 444 -4.45 -16.90 -1.68
N GLY A 445 -5.43 -16.30 -2.36
CA GLY A 445 -6.85 -16.31 -1.97
C GLY A 445 -7.11 -15.62 -0.63
N ARG A 446 -8.12 -16.11 0.11
CA ARG A 446 -8.54 -15.53 1.40
C ARG A 446 -7.45 -15.48 2.47
N ARG A 447 -6.39 -16.30 2.31
CA ARG A 447 -5.31 -16.48 3.29
C ARG A 447 -3.99 -15.84 2.86
N THR A 448 -4.02 -14.93 1.87
CA THR A 448 -2.83 -14.17 1.45
C THR A 448 -2.23 -13.37 2.63
N CYS A 449 -0.94 -13.11 2.59
CA CYS A 449 -0.19 -12.43 3.64
C CYS A 449 -0.79 -11.06 3.94
N LEU A 450 -1.01 -10.78 5.23
CA LEU A 450 -1.53 -9.48 5.67
C LEU A 450 -0.44 -8.40 5.59
N GLY A 451 0.80 -8.73 5.96
CA GLY A 451 1.94 -7.81 5.99
C GLY A 451 2.64 -7.58 4.65
N LYS A 452 2.04 -7.94 3.50
CA LYS A 452 2.67 -7.80 2.18
C LYS A 452 3.17 -6.38 1.93
N ASN A 453 2.31 -5.38 2.15
CA ASN A 453 2.64 -3.98 1.85
C ASN A 453 3.75 -3.44 2.77
N ILE A 454 3.75 -3.82 4.05
CA ILE A 454 4.83 -3.47 5.00
C ILE A 454 6.17 -4.01 4.49
N ALA A 455 6.22 -5.30 4.15
CA ALA A 455 7.45 -5.92 3.66
C ALA A 455 7.97 -5.24 2.39
N ILE A 456 7.09 -4.90 1.45
CA ILE A 456 7.46 -4.19 0.22
C ILE A 456 8.00 -2.80 0.53
N LEU A 457 7.36 -2.04 1.43
CA LEU A 457 7.84 -0.71 1.83
C LEU A 457 9.23 -0.81 2.50
N GLU A 458 9.41 -1.72 3.46
CA GLU A 458 10.69 -1.92 4.14
C GLU A 458 11.82 -2.27 3.16
N ILE A 459 11.58 -3.20 2.23
CA ILE A 459 12.56 -3.61 1.22
C ILE A 459 12.88 -2.44 0.28
N LYS A 460 11.84 -1.78 -0.27
CA LYS A 460 12.03 -0.74 -1.28
C LYS A 460 12.65 0.54 -0.73
N LYS A 461 12.58 0.79 0.58
CA LYS A 461 13.32 1.90 1.23
C LYS A 461 14.73 1.50 1.65
N LEU A 462 14.91 0.28 2.15
CA LEU A 462 16.22 -0.19 2.63
C LEU A 462 17.26 -0.25 1.51
N PHE A 463 16.89 -0.77 0.34
CA PHE A 463 17.86 -0.98 -0.74
C PHE A 463 18.43 0.31 -1.34
N PRO A 464 17.62 1.34 -1.67
CA PRO A 464 18.16 2.63 -2.09
C PRO A 464 19.08 3.24 -1.04
N MET A 465 18.69 3.22 0.24
CA MET A 465 19.53 3.71 1.33
C MET A 465 20.88 2.98 1.35
N LEU A 466 20.89 1.65 1.29
CA LEU A 466 22.14 0.89 1.31
C LEU A 466 22.99 1.14 0.05
N LEU A 467 22.38 1.09 -1.13
CA LEU A 467 23.11 1.07 -2.40
C LEU A 467 23.58 2.44 -2.89
N LEU A 468 22.95 3.53 -2.43
CA LEU A 468 23.35 4.91 -2.71
C LEU A 468 24.37 5.47 -1.71
N ASN A 469 24.41 4.95 -0.47
CA ASN A 469 25.35 5.44 0.56
C ASN A 469 26.60 4.56 0.68
N TYR A 470 26.54 3.30 0.24
CA TYR A 470 27.61 2.35 0.48
C TYR A 470 28.05 1.56 -0.74
N GLU A 471 29.36 1.37 -0.84
CA GLU A 471 29.94 0.27 -1.59
C GLU A 471 29.96 -0.97 -0.69
N ILE A 472 29.32 -2.03 -1.14
CA ILE A 472 29.20 -3.30 -0.41
C ILE A 472 29.84 -4.38 -1.28
N GLU A 473 30.70 -5.20 -0.67
CA GLU A 473 31.38 -6.31 -1.33
C GLU A 473 31.21 -7.58 -0.51
N ILE A 474 30.74 -8.66 -1.15
CA ILE A 474 30.55 -9.96 -0.50
C ILE A 474 31.89 -10.64 -0.27
N VAL A 475 32.03 -11.26 0.91
CA VAL A 475 33.22 -12.01 1.32
C VAL A 475 32.84 -13.47 1.48
N ASN A 476 33.61 -14.37 0.87
CA ASN A 476 33.45 -15.82 0.96
C ASN A 476 31.99 -16.28 0.66
N PRO A 477 31.47 -16.01 -0.55
CA PRO A 477 30.08 -16.32 -0.93
C PRO A 477 29.72 -17.81 -0.76
N GLU A 478 30.70 -18.71 -0.77
CA GLU A 478 30.53 -20.15 -0.51
C GLU A 478 30.07 -20.49 0.92
N ASN A 479 30.22 -19.56 1.87
CA ASN A 479 29.71 -19.70 3.23
C ASN A 479 28.20 -19.44 3.33
N TYR A 480 27.58 -18.93 2.27
CA TYR A 480 26.14 -18.69 2.24
C TYR A 480 25.39 -20.03 2.21
N GLN A 481 24.66 -20.30 3.29
CA GLN A 481 23.99 -21.58 3.49
C GLN A 481 22.51 -21.37 3.77
N THR A 482 21.72 -22.42 3.51
CA THR A 482 20.28 -22.39 3.71
C THR A 482 19.78 -23.65 4.42
N THR A 483 18.69 -23.53 5.16
CA THR A 483 17.96 -24.68 5.72
C THR A 483 16.48 -24.42 5.75
N ASN A 484 15.70 -25.43 5.38
CA ASN A 484 14.26 -25.37 5.33
C ASN A 484 13.65 -26.22 6.45
N ALA A 485 13.15 -25.54 7.48
CA ALA A 485 12.34 -26.11 8.54
C ALA A 485 11.06 -25.28 8.68
N TRP A 486 10.14 -25.43 7.72
CA TRP A 486 9.00 -24.53 7.47
C TRP A 486 9.43 -23.15 6.99
N PHE A 487 10.18 -22.42 7.82
CA PHE A 487 10.89 -21.22 7.44
C PHE A 487 12.19 -21.59 6.70
N PHE A 488 12.42 -21.00 5.53
CA PHE A 488 13.58 -21.26 4.68
C PHE A 488 14.70 -20.29 5.04
N ARG A 489 15.39 -20.57 6.13
CA ARG A 489 16.42 -19.70 6.71
C ARG A 489 17.71 -19.72 5.88
N GLN A 490 18.40 -18.59 5.90
CA GLN A 490 19.72 -18.37 5.30
C GLN A 490 20.71 -17.92 6.39
N TRP A 491 22.01 -18.10 6.21
CA TRP A 491 23.07 -17.48 7.03
C TRP A 491 24.39 -17.38 6.25
N GLY A 492 25.34 -16.62 6.79
CA GLY A 492 26.68 -16.52 6.22
C GLY A 492 26.83 -15.46 5.12
N LEU A 493 25.95 -14.45 5.06
CA LEU A 493 26.11 -13.32 4.14
C LEU A 493 27.13 -12.34 4.72
N HIS A 494 28.41 -12.69 4.61
CA HIS A 494 29.48 -11.81 5.05
C HIS A 494 29.80 -10.77 3.98
N ALA A 495 29.98 -9.52 4.39
CA ALA A 495 30.33 -8.43 3.50
C ALA A 495 31.26 -7.43 4.19
N VAL A 496 31.93 -6.62 3.37
CA VAL A 496 32.63 -5.40 3.78
C VAL A 496 31.88 -4.20 3.22
N ILE A 497 31.95 -3.07 3.91
CA ILE A 497 31.21 -1.86 3.56
C ILE A 497 32.12 -0.63 3.60
N ARG A 498 32.03 0.21 2.57
CA ARG A 498 32.72 1.51 2.48
C ARG A 498 31.69 2.58 2.19
N LYS A 499 31.86 3.76 2.79
CA LYS A 499 30.97 4.90 2.53
C LYS A 499 31.29 5.50 1.17
N LEU A 500 30.27 5.65 0.33
CA LEU A 500 30.40 6.35 -0.94
C LEU A 500 30.53 7.86 -0.66
N PRO A 501 31.34 8.60 -1.46
CA PRO A 501 31.41 10.04 -1.33
C PRO A 501 30.02 10.63 -1.58
N ALA A 502 29.63 11.59 -0.75
CA ALA A 502 28.48 12.43 -1.07
C ALA A 502 28.78 13.15 -2.39
N PRO A 503 27.79 13.33 -3.29
CA PRO A 503 27.98 14.20 -4.44
C PRO A 503 28.49 15.56 -3.95
N GLU A 504 29.49 16.13 -4.64
CA GLU A 504 29.99 17.48 -4.35
C GLU A 504 28.79 18.44 -4.37
N ARG A 505 28.44 18.94 -3.18
CA ARG A 505 27.39 19.94 -3.03
C ARG A 505 28.00 21.26 -3.48
N ASP A 506 27.66 21.69 -4.69
CA ASP A 506 28.04 23.03 -5.15
C ASP A 506 27.21 24.06 -4.38
N ASP A 507 27.69 24.45 -3.19
CA ASP A 507 27.07 25.46 -2.34
C ASP A 507 27.17 26.89 -2.93
N THR A 508 27.73 27.08 -4.14
CA THR A 508 27.81 28.40 -4.80
C THR A 508 26.73 28.65 -5.84
N ILE A 509 25.87 27.67 -6.12
CA ILE A 509 24.69 27.89 -6.97
C ILE A 509 23.58 28.41 -6.06
N GLU A 510 23.39 29.75 -6.06
CA GLU A 510 22.03 30.32 -5.89
C GLU A 510 21.09 29.39 -6.64
N GLN A 511 20.12 28.75 -5.97
CA GLN A 511 19.23 27.75 -6.60
C GLN A 511 18.54 28.37 -7.82
N LYS A 512 19.18 28.26 -8.98
CA LYS A 512 18.61 28.74 -10.23
C LYS A 512 17.48 27.80 -10.54
N ALA A 513 16.30 28.39 -10.74
CA ALA A 513 15.14 27.70 -11.26
C ALA A 513 15.57 26.86 -12.48
N SER A 514 15.34 25.56 -12.42
CA SER A 514 15.43 24.70 -13.60
C SER A 514 14.35 25.11 -14.59
N ILE A 515 14.58 24.87 -15.88
CA ILE A 515 13.62 25.23 -16.92
C ILE A 515 12.47 24.21 -16.88
N PRO A 516 11.21 24.62 -16.65
CA PRO A 516 10.08 23.71 -16.71
C PRO A 516 9.87 23.17 -18.14
N PRO A 517 9.34 21.94 -18.29
CA PRO A 517 8.96 21.42 -19.60
C PRO A 517 8.04 22.38 -20.36
N ALA A 518 8.20 22.46 -21.68
CA ALA A 518 7.33 23.29 -22.51
C ALA A 518 5.90 22.73 -22.49
N LEU A 519 4.92 23.58 -22.17
CA LEU A 519 3.51 23.17 -22.10
C LEU A 519 2.90 22.85 -23.47
N ASN A 520 3.50 23.32 -24.57
CA ASN A 520 3.06 23.05 -25.94
C ASN A 520 1.54 23.27 -26.18
N ILE A 521 0.96 24.29 -25.53
CA ILE A 521 -0.46 24.62 -25.67
C ILE A 521 -0.71 25.01 -27.14
N PRO A 522 -1.72 24.44 -27.82
CA PRO A 522 -2.00 24.77 -29.22
C PRO A 522 -2.23 26.29 -29.38
N PRO A 523 -1.66 26.92 -30.42
CA PRO A 523 -1.88 28.35 -30.66
C PRO A 523 -3.34 28.61 -31.05
N SER A 524 -3.92 29.68 -30.50
CA SER A 524 -5.26 30.14 -30.88
C SER A 524 -5.37 31.66 -30.71
N SER A 525 -6.25 32.28 -31.49
CA SER A 525 -6.66 33.68 -31.34
C SER A 525 -7.94 33.84 -30.51
N SER A 526 -8.58 32.73 -30.11
CA SER A 526 -9.81 32.73 -29.32
C SER A 526 -9.50 32.78 -27.82
N THR A 527 -10.31 33.53 -27.08
CA THR A 527 -10.24 33.64 -25.60
C THR A 527 -11.61 33.47 -24.99
N VAL A 528 -11.65 33.15 -23.70
CA VAL A 528 -12.86 33.15 -22.89
C VAL A 528 -12.75 34.16 -21.76
N ASP A 529 -13.89 34.73 -21.36
CA ASP A 529 -14.01 35.46 -20.10
C ASP A 529 -14.10 34.44 -18.95
N VAL A 530 -13.25 34.56 -17.94
CA VAL A 530 -13.27 33.73 -16.72
C VAL A 530 -13.61 34.59 -15.51
N ARG A 531 -14.54 34.14 -14.68
CA ARG A 531 -14.93 34.78 -13.41
C ARG A 531 -14.88 33.75 -12.28
N ILE A 532 -14.17 34.06 -11.21
CA ILE A 532 -14.09 33.20 -10.02
C ILE A 532 -15.30 33.53 -9.13
N ILE A 533 -16.17 32.55 -8.89
CA ILE A 533 -17.33 32.70 -8.02
C ILE A 533 -16.96 32.20 -6.62
N ASP A 534 -16.97 33.09 -5.64
CA ASP A 534 -16.97 32.73 -4.22
C ASP A 534 -18.43 32.57 -3.78
N SER A 535 -18.84 31.33 -3.48
CA SER A 535 -20.21 31.05 -2.99
C SER A 535 -20.48 31.66 -1.61
N GLY A 536 -19.42 32.03 -0.87
CA GLY A 536 -19.46 32.35 0.55
C GLY A 536 -19.29 31.12 1.44
N THR A 537 -19.43 29.92 0.88
CA THR A 537 -19.38 28.67 1.65
C THR A 537 -17.96 28.36 2.10
N LEU A 538 -17.79 28.14 3.41
CA LEU A 538 -16.52 27.71 4.00
C LEU A 538 -16.61 26.28 4.57
N LEU A 539 -15.52 25.54 4.41
CA LEU A 539 -15.32 24.19 4.91
C LEU A 539 -14.16 24.14 5.89
N ASP A 540 -14.32 23.35 6.94
CA ASP A 540 -13.23 23.02 7.85
C ASP A 540 -12.45 21.83 7.31
N LEU A 541 -11.27 22.07 6.76
CA LEU A 541 -10.36 21.03 6.31
C LEU A 541 -9.48 20.57 7.47
N ARG A 542 -9.40 19.26 7.65
CA ARG A 542 -8.44 18.61 8.55
C ARG A 542 -7.16 18.27 7.79
N PRO A 543 -6.03 18.96 8.04
CA PRO A 543 -4.79 18.82 7.27
C PRO A 543 -4.33 17.39 7.03
N ASP A 544 -4.48 16.49 8.01
CA ASP A 544 -4.04 15.08 7.93
C ASP A 544 -4.72 14.28 6.79
N LEU A 545 -5.93 14.69 6.40
CA LEU A 545 -6.66 14.07 5.30
C LEU A 545 -6.13 14.52 3.93
N PHE A 546 -5.49 15.68 3.84
CA PHE A 546 -5.18 16.33 2.58
C PHE A 546 -3.67 16.44 2.30
N TRP A 547 -2.82 16.60 3.32
CA TRP A 547 -1.38 16.71 3.14
C TRP A 547 -0.55 16.21 4.33
N THR A 548 0.76 16.05 4.10
CA THR A 548 1.78 15.61 5.07
C THR A 548 3.10 16.37 4.80
N PRO A 549 3.99 16.62 5.78
CA PRO A 549 3.85 16.30 7.20
C PRO A 549 2.76 17.14 7.90
N ASP A 550 2.29 16.63 9.04
CA ASP A 550 1.52 17.43 9.99
C ASP A 550 2.40 18.61 10.45
N LEU A 551 1.90 19.84 10.34
CA LEU A 551 2.58 21.00 10.91
C LEU A 551 1.91 21.33 12.25
N PRO A 552 2.59 21.16 13.39
CA PRO A 552 1.99 21.54 14.67
C PRO A 552 1.57 23.02 14.64
N GLY A 553 0.40 23.33 15.21
CA GLY A 553 -0.24 24.65 15.09
C GLY A 553 -1.20 24.78 13.89
N LEU A 554 -0.97 24.06 12.79
CA LEU A 554 -1.89 23.98 11.65
C LEU A 554 -2.78 22.75 11.80
N LEU A 555 -3.73 22.79 12.75
CA LEU A 555 -4.64 21.66 13.03
C LEU A 555 -5.91 21.67 12.19
N LYS A 556 -6.21 22.81 11.56
CA LYS A 556 -7.44 23.06 10.81
C LYS A 556 -7.19 24.20 9.83
N VAL A 557 -7.69 24.06 8.60
CA VAL A 557 -7.70 25.13 7.60
C VAL A 557 -9.14 25.40 7.19
N THR A 558 -9.57 26.66 7.26
CA THR A 558 -10.89 27.06 6.78
C THR A 558 -10.78 27.44 5.31
N ALA A 559 -11.39 26.63 4.44
CA ALA A 559 -11.25 26.73 3.00
C ALA A 559 -12.55 27.18 2.31
N PRO A 560 -12.49 28.04 1.30
CA PRO A 560 -13.62 28.34 0.42
C PRO A 560 -13.92 27.17 -0.53
N THR A 561 -14.99 27.28 -1.30
CA THR A 561 -15.34 26.39 -2.41
C THR A 561 -15.56 27.23 -3.67
N TYR A 562 -14.48 27.58 -4.36
CA TYR A 562 -14.57 28.41 -5.55
C TYR A 562 -15.11 27.64 -6.75
N CYS A 563 -15.99 28.30 -7.50
CA CYS A 563 -16.47 27.85 -8.80
C CYS A 563 -16.05 28.83 -9.89
N PHE A 564 -16.27 28.50 -11.15
CA PHE A 564 -15.88 29.36 -12.26
C PHE A 564 -16.99 29.51 -13.28
N LEU A 565 -17.28 30.74 -13.69
CA LEU A 565 -18.11 31.04 -14.86
C LEU A 565 -17.19 31.33 -16.04
N ILE A 566 -17.30 30.50 -17.08
CA ILE A 566 -16.54 30.61 -18.32
C ILE A 566 -17.50 31.02 -19.43
N SER A 567 -17.18 32.11 -20.13
CA SER A 567 -18.01 32.64 -21.21
C SER A 567 -17.23 32.74 -22.52
N ASN A 568 -17.70 32.01 -23.55
CA ASN A 568 -17.24 32.13 -24.94
C ASN A 568 -18.33 32.82 -25.76
N GLY A 569 -18.27 34.15 -25.83
CA GLY A 569 -19.34 34.96 -26.41
C GLY A 569 -20.65 34.78 -25.63
N SER A 570 -21.69 34.25 -26.28
CA SER A 570 -22.99 33.98 -25.68
C SER A 570 -23.14 32.56 -25.10
N ARG A 571 -22.05 31.77 -25.06
CA ARG A 571 -22.04 30.43 -24.48
C ARG A 571 -21.43 30.48 -23.10
N HIS A 572 -22.18 30.05 -22.10
CA HIS A 572 -21.81 30.15 -20.69
C HIS A 572 -21.79 28.77 -20.04
N VAL A 573 -20.66 28.39 -19.46
CA VAL A 573 -20.52 27.14 -18.70
C VAL A 573 -20.02 27.43 -17.29
N LEU A 574 -20.46 26.60 -16.35
CA LEU A 574 -19.96 26.60 -14.99
C LEU A 574 -18.98 25.44 -14.80
N PHE A 575 -17.84 25.70 -14.19
CA PHE A 575 -16.92 24.67 -13.69
C PHE A 575 -17.06 24.63 -12.17
N ASP A 576 -17.60 23.52 -11.67
CA ASP A 576 -18.07 23.27 -10.30
C ASP A 576 -19.23 24.18 -9.84
N LEU A 577 -19.89 23.77 -8.75
CA LEU A 577 -21.07 24.41 -8.14
C LEU A 577 -21.00 24.53 -6.61
N ALA A 578 -19.82 24.31 -6.01
CA ALA A 578 -19.63 24.36 -4.56
C ALA A 578 -20.53 23.35 -3.81
N VAL A 579 -20.89 23.65 -2.57
CA VAL A 579 -21.81 22.86 -1.74
C VAL A 579 -23.25 23.33 -1.97
N ARG A 580 -24.18 22.39 -2.18
CA ARG A 580 -25.62 22.71 -2.24
C ARG A 580 -26.14 23.31 -0.94
N GLN A 581 -27.06 24.27 -1.04
CA GLN A 581 -27.61 24.97 0.12
C GLN A 581 -28.30 24.02 1.12
N ASP A 582 -28.97 23.00 0.63
CA ASP A 582 -29.70 21.97 1.40
C ASP A 582 -28.88 20.67 1.53
N TRP A 583 -27.59 20.78 1.86
CA TRP A 583 -26.66 19.65 1.94
C TRP A 583 -27.15 18.52 2.87
N GLU A 584 -28.05 18.79 3.82
CA GLU A 584 -28.70 17.77 4.65
C GLU A 584 -29.55 16.77 3.84
N ASN A 585 -29.90 17.09 2.59
CA ASN A 585 -30.60 16.23 1.65
C ASN A 585 -29.67 15.34 0.81
N LEU A 586 -28.34 15.47 0.97
CA LEU A 586 -27.39 14.52 0.38
C LEU A 586 -27.66 13.09 0.87
N PRO A 587 -27.09 12.06 0.20
CA PRO A 587 -27.22 10.69 0.67
C PRO A 587 -26.81 10.55 2.15
N PRO A 588 -27.52 9.72 2.95
CA PRO A 588 -27.30 9.65 4.40
C PRO A 588 -25.86 9.35 4.82
N SER A 589 -25.14 8.56 4.02
CA SER A 589 -23.72 8.25 4.22
C SER A 589 -22.84 9.49 4.13
N ILE A 590 -23.12 10.39 3.19
CA ILE A 590 -22.41 11.65 2.98
C ILE A 590 -22.76 12.66 4.07
N VAL A 591 -24.03 12.77 4.46
CA VAL A 591 -24.43 13.63 5.59
C VAL A 591 -23.74 13.19 6.89
N ALA A 592 -23.63 11.88 7.15
CA ALA A 592 -22.92 11.36 8.30
C ALA A 592 -21.40 11.65 8.22
N MET A 593 -20.80 11.51 7.04
CA MET A 593 -19.40 11.83 6.80
C MET A 593 -19.12 13.32 7.08
N ILE A 594 -19.90 14.23 6.48
CA ILE A 594 -19.77 15.68 6.66
C ILE A 594 -19.79 16.02 8.15
N LYS A 595 -20.83 15.58 8.88
CA LYS A 595 -20.99 15.85 10.32
C LYS A 595 -19.83 15.31 11.18
N SER A 596 -19.08 14.34 10.68
CA SER A 596 -17.95 13.75 11.39
C SER A 596 -16.59 14.35 11.03
N GLN A 597 -16.44 14.91 9.83
CA GLN A 597 -15.13 15.32 9.31
C GLN A 597 -14.98 16.84 9.11
N THR A 598 -16.07 17.58 8.93
CA THR A 598 -16.01 19.01 8.60
C THR A 598 -17.21 19.79 9.16
N VAL A 599 -17.16 21.12 9.03
CA VAL A 599 -18.27 22.03 9.29
C VAL A 599 -18.49 22.86 8.02
N ILE A 600 -19.72 22.82 7.51
CA ILE A 600 -20.15 23.66 6.39
C ILE A 600 -20.71 24.95 6.96
N GLN A 601 -20.16 26.09 6.53
CA GLN A 601 -20.58 27.42 6.94
C GLN A 601 -21.21 28.13 5.75
N GLU A 602 -22.43 28.62 5.90
CA GLU A 602 -23.15 29.45 4.90
C GLU A 602 -23.24 28.84 3.49
N PRO A 603 -23.74 27.59 3.33
CA PRO A 603 -23.87 26.97 2.01
C PRO A 603 -24.86 27.74 1.14
N ARG A 604 -24.51 27.98 -0.13
CA ARG A 604 -25.31 28.75 -1.08
C ARG A 604 -25.24 28.16 -2.48
N ASN A 605 -26.39 28.01 -3.15
CA ASN A 605 -26.41 27.54 -4.54
C ASN A 605 -25.87 28.60 -5.49
N ILE A 606 -25.10 28.19 -6.50
CA ILE A 606 -24.54 29.11 -7.49
C ILE A 606 -25.62 29.71 -8.40
N SER A 607 -26.73 29.02 -8.63
CA SER A 607 -27.90 29.57 -9.33
C SER A 607 -28.43 30.82 -8.64
N ASP A 608 -28.52 30.83 -7.31
CA ASP A 608 -28.93 32.00 -6.53
C ASP A 608 -27.91 33.15 -6.61
N VAL A 609 -26.62 32.84 -6.81
CA VAL A 609 -25.58 33.86 -7.05
C VAL A 609 -25.75 34.50 -8.43
N LEU A 610 -26.01 33.70 -9.47
CA LEU A 610 -26.25 34.18 -10.83
C LEU A 610 -27.55 34.98 -10.96
N ASP A 611 -28.59 34.53 -10.27
CA ASP A 611 -29.92 35.13 -10.32
C ASP A 611 -30.09 36.31 -9.35
N SER A 612 -29.12 36.54 -8.46
CA SER A 612 -29.07 37.74 -7.63
C SER A 612 -28.88 39.02 -8.44
N ASP A 613 -29.29 40.16 -7.86
CA ASP A 613 -29.05 41.48 -8.46
C ASP A 613 -27.55 41.86 -8.49
N GLU A 614 -26.71 41.15 -7.72
CA GLU A 614 -25.25 41.35 -7.68
C GLU A 614 -24.57 40.93 -8.99
N SER A 615 -25.23 40.08 -9.80
CA SER A 615 -24.68 39.62 -11.08
C SER A 615 -24.28 40.79 -11.97
N SER A 616 -25.14 41.80 -12.18
CA SER A 616 -24.97 42.93 -13.12
C SER A 616 -24.58 42.56 -14.58
N LEU A 617 -24.29 41.29 -14.87
CA LEU A 617 -23.81 40.77 -16.16
C LEU A 617 -24.94 40.45 -17.14
N GLY A 618 -26.17 40.34 -16.63
CA GLY A 618 -27.32 39.87 -17.43
C GLY A 618 -27.28 38.37 -17.74
N ILE A 619 -26.31 37.61 -17.20
CA ILE A 619 -26.23 36.16 -17.28
C ILE A 619 -26.94 35.57 -16.06
N ARG A 620 -27.93 34.72 -16.30
CA ARG A 620 -28.77 34.07 -15.29
C ARG A 620 -28.56 32.55 -15.32
N SER A 621 -29.07 31.84 -14.31
CA SER A 621 -29.02 30.37 -14.24
C SER A 621 -29.58 29.70 -15.51
N LYS A 622 -30.62 30.29 -16.10
CA LYS A 622 -31.24 29.83 -17.35
C LYS A 622 -30.38 29.97 -18.62
N ASP A 623 -29.33 30.79 -18.56
CA ASP A 623 -28.45 31.06 -19.70
C ASP A 623 -27.21 30.15 -19.70
N ILE A 624 -27.06 29.29 -18.68
CA ILE A 624 -25.96 28.33 -18.55
C ILE A 624 -26.23 27.10 -19.44
N GLU A 625 -25.35 26.86 -20.42
CA GLU A 625 -25.47 25.73 -21.34
C GLU A 625 -25.06 24.40 -20.68
N ALA A 626 -24.02 24.44 -19.84
CA ALA A 626 -23.49 23.26 -19.18
C ALA A 626 -22.88 23.55 -17.80
N ILE A 627 -23.00 22.57 -16.92
CA ILE A 627 -22.27 22.46 -15.67
C ILE A 627 -21.22 21.38 -15.86
N ILE A 628 -19.96 21.68 -15.56
CA ILE A 628 -18.84 20.75 -15.62
C ILE A 628 -18.45 20.45 -14.19
N TRP A 629 -18.57 19.20 -13.77
CA TRP A 629 -18.01 18.76 -12.51
C TRP A 629 -16.54 18.41 -12.71
N SER A 630 -15.65 19.05 -11.94
CA SER A 630 -14.28 18.58 -11.77
C SER A 630 -14.30 17.15 -11.26
N HIS A 631 -15.20 16.85 -10.33
CA HIS A 631 -15.51 15.50 -9.86
C HIS A 631 -16.79 15.46 -9.02
N ALA A 632 -17.22 14.24 -8.63
CA ALA A 632 -18.51 14.00 -8.01
C ALA A 632 -18.54 14.10 -6.45
N HIS A 633 -17.72 14.95 -5.83
CA HIS A 633 -17.77 15.18 -4.38
C HIS A 633 -18.73 16.32 -3.99
N PHE A 634 -19.26 16.24 -2.76
CA PHE A 634 -20.37 17.07 -2.27
C PHE A 634 -20.09 18.58 -2.28
N ASP A 635 -18.81 18.96 -2.24
CA ASP A 635 -18.29 20.31 -2.20
C ASP A 635 -18.00 20.91 -3.58
N HIS A 636 -18.26 20.16 -4.66
CA HIS A 636 -18.11 20.62 -6.04
C HIS A 636 -19.37 20.43 -6.88
N ILE A 637 -20.26 19.49 -6.52
CA ILE A 637 -21.41 19.13 -7.35
C ILE A 637 -22.58 20.10 -7.27
N GLY A 638 -22.72 20.84 -6.16
CA GLY A 638 -23.87 21.70 -5.87
C GLY A 638 -25.23 21.02 -6.03
N ASP A 639 -26.23 21.79 -6.45
CA ASP A 639 -27.55 21.28 -6.81
C ASP A 639 -27.88 21.60 -8.27
N PRO A 640 -27.57 20.68 -9.21
CA PRO A 640 -27.92 20.86 -10.62
C PRO A 640 -29.42 21.05 -10.86
N SER A 641 -30.30 20.59 -9.97
CA SER A 641 -31.75 20.73 -10.13
C SER A 641 -32.23 22.20 -10.07
N THR A 642 -31.40 23.09 -9.53
CA THR A 642 -31.63 24.54 -9.55
C THR A 642 -31.41 25.19 -10.93
N PHE A 643 -30.87 24.43 -11.89
CA PHE A 643 -30.70 24.85 -13.28
C PHE A 643 -31.74 24.16 -14.18
N PRO A 644 -32.15 24.78 -15.30
CA PRO A 644 -33.09 24.16 -16.23
C PRO A 644 -32.63 22.75 -16.67
N PRO A 645 -33.57 21.84 -16.99
CA PRO A 645 -33.23 20.51 -17.51
C PRO A 645 -32.42 20.56 -18.83
N SER A 646 -32.47 21.68 -19.55
CA SER A 646 -31.66 21.91 -20.76
C SER A 646 -30.17 22.13 -20.48
N THR A 647 -29.79 22.50 -19.25
CA THR A 647 -28.39 22.63 -18.87
C THR A 647 -27.74 21.25 -18.79
N GLU A 648 -26.77 20.99 -19.66
CA GLU A 648 -26.04 19.71 -19.72
C GLU A 648 -25.16 19.53 -18.48
N LEU A 649 -25.02 18.29 -18.01
CA LEU A 649 -24.02 17.94 -17.01
C LEU A 649 -22.84 17.23 -17.68
N VAL A 650 -21.65 17.81 -17.59
CA VAL A 650 -20.42 17.28 -18.18
C VAL A 650 -19.54 16.72 -17.07
N VAL A 651 -19.08 15.47 -17.24
CA VAL A 651 -18.32 14.73 -16.23
C VAL A 651 -17.12 14.03 -16.85
N GLY A 652 -16.08 13.76 -16.05
CA GLY A 652 -14.91 13.00 -16.48
C GLY A 652 -15.16 11.49 -16.67
N PRO A 653 -14.20 10.78 -17.29
CA PRO A 653 -14.35 9.36 -17.63
C PRO A 653 -14.56 8.46 -16.41
N GLY A 654 -15.53 7.56 -16.51
CA GLY A 654 -15.84 6.53 -15.51
C GLY A 654 -16.87 6.95 -14.45
N ILE A 655 -17.25 8.23 -14.38
CA ILE A 655 -18.27 8.72 -13.45
C ILE A 655 -19.60 8.00 -13.66
N ARG A 656 -20.00 7.78 -14.92
CA ARG A 656 -21.30 7.20 -15.23
C ARG A 656 -21.47 5.80 -14.66
N ASP A 657 -20.46 4.97 -14.81
CA ASP A 657 -20.47 3.58 -14.36
C ASP A 657 -20.29 3.44 -12.84
N THR A 658 -19.71 4.44 -12.19
CA THR A 658 -19.36 4.39 -10.76
C THR A 658 -20.36 5.08 -9.85
N HIS A 659 -21.02 6.15 -10.31
CA HIS A 659 -21.89 6.98 -9.46
C HIS A 659 -23.38 6.77 -9.75
N TRP A 660 -23.75 6.23 -10.91
CA TRP A 660 -25.15 6.04 -11.30
C TRP A 660 -25.60 4.58 -11.29
N PRO A 661 -26.85 4.28 -10.87
CA PRO A 661 -27.86 5.22 -10.39
C PRO A 661 -27.54 5.79 -9.00
N GLY A 662 -28.00 7.01 -8.74
CA GLY A 662 -27.80 7.70 -7.46
C GLY A 662 -28.80 7.28 -6.38
N PHE A 663 -28.72 7.92 -5.21
CA PHE A 663 -29.69 7.78 -4.14
C PHE A 663 -31.04 8.41 -4.54
N PRO A 664 -32.21 7.82 -4.20
CA PRO A 664 -32.41 6.65 -3.35
C PRO A 664 -32.41 5.29 -4.07
N THR A 665 -32.18 5.24 -5.39
CA THR A 665 -32.18 3.96 -6.14
C THR A 665 -31.05 3.05 -5.67
N ASN A 666 -29.87 3.62 -5.46
CA ASN A 666 -28.74 2.95 -4.84
C ASN A 666 -28.53 3.51 -3.42
N PRO A 667 -28.81 2.74 -2.35
CA PRO A 667 -28.61 3.18 -0.97
C PRO A 667 -27.15 3.51 -0.63
N ASP A 668 -26.18 2.94 -1.36
CA ASP A 668 -24.75 3.14 -1.14
C ASP A 668 -24.14 4.25 -2.03
N ALA A 669 -24.96 4.93 -2.85
CA ALA A 669 -24.49 6.01 -3.71
C ALA A 669 -24.11 7.28 -2.93
N ILE A 670 -23.17 8.04 -3.48
CA ILE A 670 -22.69 9.31 -2.90
C ILE A 670 -23.35 10.55 -3.54
N ASN A 671 -24.08 10.36 -4.65
CA ASN A 671 -24.82 11.40 -5.35
C ASN A 671 -26.32 11.07 -5.41
N LEU A 672 -27.15 12.04 -5.80
CA LEU A 672 -28.60 11.89 -5.88
C LEU A 672 -29.03 11.59 -7.33
N ASN A 673 -30.12 10.84 -7.49
CA ASN A 673 -30.77 10.66 -8.79
C ASN A 673 -31.22 12.00 -9.40
N THR A 674 -31.59 12.96 -8.56
CA THR A 674 -32.03 14.29 -8.96
C THR A 674 -30.94 15.10 -9.66
N ASP A 675 -29.67 14.78 -9.41
CA ASP A 675 -28.53 15.48 -10.01
C ASP A 675 -28.51 15.33 -11.54
N ILE A 676 -28.98 14.17 -12.04
CA ILE A 676 -29.05 13.84 -13.47
C ILE A 676 -30.47 13.83 -14.04
N GLN A 677 -31.49 14.04 -13.19
CA GLN A 677 -32.87 13.83 -13.58
C GLN A 677 -33.31 14.80 -14.68
N GLY A 678 -33.69 14.25 -15.83
CA GLY A 678 -34.26 15.02 -16.94
C GLY A 678 -33.26 15.85 -17.75
N ARG A 679 -31.95 15.75 -17.47
CA ARG A 679 -30.89 16.45 -18.21
C ARG A 679 -29.99 15.51 -18.98
N ASN A 680 -29.29 16.03 -19.98
CA ASN A 680 -28.26 15.27 -20.67
C ASN A 680 -27.00 15.17 -19.79
N VAL A 681 -26.41 13.98 -19.71
CA VAL A 681 -25.13 13.75 -19.01
C VAL A 681 -24.09 13.34 -20.03
N ARG A 682 -23.10 14.20 -20.24
CA ARG A 682 -21.98 13.99 -21.16
C ARG A 682 -20.74 13.59 -20.40
N GLU A 683 -20.42 12.31 -20.48
CA GLU A 683 -19.13 11.79 -20.02
C GLU A 683 -18.08 11.98 -21.12
N ILE A 684 -17.01 12.73 -20.80
CA ILE A 684 -15.96 13.04 -21.77
C ILE A 684 -14.95 11.89 -21.86
N SER A 685 -14.15 11.88 -22.92
CA SER A 685 -13.03 10.95 -23.10
C SER A 685 -11.81 11.70 -23.61
N PHE A 686 -10.65 11.35 -23.06
CA PHE A 686 -9.35 11.89 -23.45
C PHE A 686 -8.63 11.02 -24.50
N GLU A 687 -9.31 10.01 -25.06
CA GLU A 687 -8.74 9.18 -26.12
C GLU A 687 -8.33 10.02 -27.32
N LYS A 688 -7.14 9.76 -27.87
CA LYS A 688 -6.56 10.52 -29.01
C LYS A 688 -7.42 10.52 -30.28
N THR A 689 -8.36 9.59 -30.40
CA THR A 689 -9.31 9.48 -31.51
C THR A 689 -10.46 10.48 -31.41
N GLN A 690 -10.68 11.08 -30.23
CA GLN A 690 -11.75 12.04 -30.00
C GLN A 690 -11.43 13.40 -30.65
N LYS A 691 -12.45 14.03 -31.21
CA LYS A 691 -12.32 15.38 -31.74
C LYS A 691 -12.04 16.36 -30.60
N GLY A 692 -10.95 17.12 -30.73
CA GLY A 692 -10.50 18.07 -29.71
C GLY A 692 -9.51 17.48 -28.70
N ALA A 693 -9.20 16.18 -28.76
CA ALA A 693 -8.16 15.57 -27.94
C ALA A 693 -6.77 16.14 -28.31
N THR A 694 -6.01 16.54 -27.31
CA THR A 694 -4.65 17.09 -27.42
C THR A 694 -3.84 16.78 -26.17
N LYS A 695 -2.59 17.26 -26.12
CA LYS A 695 -1.77 17.28 -24.90
C LYS A 695 -1.40 18.71 -24.53
N ILE A 696 -1.44 19.01 -23.23
CA ILE A 696 -0.98 20.27 -22.66
C ILE A 696 -0.04 19.95 -21.50
N GLY A 697 1.26 20.21 -21.71
CA GLY A 697 2.32 19.68 -20.85
C GLY A 697 2.18 18.16 -20.73
N SER A 698 2.20 17.68 -19.49
CA SER A 698 1.99 16.27 -19.17
C SER A 698 0.51 15.82 -19.10
N PHE A 699 -0.46 16.73 -19.27
CA PHE A 699 -1.90 16.39 -19.29
C PHE A 699 -2.39 15.91 -20.66
N ASP A 700 -3.19 14.85 -20.66
CA ASP A 700 -4.14 14.61 -21.75
C ASP A 700 -5.30 15.62 -21.60
N ALA A 701 -5.69 16.23 -22.70
CA ALA A 701 -6.58 17.39 -22.70
C ALA A 701 -7.65 17.29 -23.80
N MET A 702 -8.80 17.92 -23.58
CA MET A 702 -9.87 18.04 -24.57
C MET A 702 -10.28 19.50 -24.71
N ASP A 703 -10.19 20.03 -25.93
CA ASP A 703 -10.71 21.36 -26.28
C ASP A 703 -12.25 21.35 -26.28
N TYR A 704 -12.85 22.00 -25.29
CA TYR A 704 -14.29 21.95 -25.03
C TYR A 704 -15.09 22.74 -26.08
N PHE A 705 -14.64 23.95 -26.41
CA PHE A 705 -15.31 24.80 -27.40
C PHE A 705 -14.86 24.48 -28.84
N GLY A 706 -13.70 23.83 -29.00
CA GLY A 706 -13.14 23.44 -30.30
C GLY A 706 -12.44 24.58 -31.03
N ASP A 707 -12.15 25.67 -30.34
CA ASP A 707 -11.49 26.88 -30.87
C ASP A 707 -10.18 27.21 -30.15
N GLY A 708 -9.71 26.35 -29.23
CA GLY A 708 -8.47 26.51 -28.48
C GLY A 708 -8.52 27.52 -27.33
N SER A 709 -9.72 27.91 -26.88
CA SER A 709 -9.93 28.87 -25.79
C SER A 709 -10.15 28.23 -24.42
N PHE A 710 -10.64 26.99 -24.34
CA PHE A 710 -10.96 26.31 -23.08
C PHE A 710 -10.74 24.80 -23.18
N TYR A 711 -9.89 24.26 -22.31
CA TYR A 711 -9.51 22.86 -22.29
C TYR A 711 -9.89 22.20 -20.97
N LEU A 712 -10.43 20.98 -21.03
CA LEU A 712 -10.56 20.09 -19.88
C LEU A 712 -9.32 19.19 -19.83
N LEU A 713 -8.76 18.96 -18.65
CA LEU A 713 -7.52 18.21 -18.44
C LEU A 713 -7.78 16.97 -17.60
N ASP A 714 -7.17 15.84 -17.96
CA ASP A 714 -7.24 14.59 -17.20
C ASP A 714 -6.44 14.71 -15.89
N ALA A 715 -7.13 15.02 -14.80
CA ALA A 715 -6.56 15.23 -13.48
C ALA A 715 -6.81 14.01 -12.57
N ALA A 716 -6.60 12.81 -13.11
CA ALA A 716 -6.93 11.57 -12.44
C ALA A 716 -6.32 11.41 -11.03
N GLY A 717 -7.03 10.65 -10.20
CA GLY A 717 -6.50 10.05 -8.97
C GLY A 717 -7.17 10.51 -7.68
N HIS A 718 -7.56 11.78 -7.57
CA HIS A 718 -8.34 12.24 -6.41
C HIS A 718 -9.64 11.45 -6.29
N SER A 719 -10.42 11.40 -7.37
CA SER A 719 -11.63 10.60 -7.51
C SER A 719 -11.74 10.05 -8.94
N VAL A 720 -12.65 9.10 -9.16
CA VAL A 720 -12.93 8.58 -10.50
C VAL A 720 -13.41 9.73 -11.37
N GLY A 721 -12.81 9.88 -12.56
CA GLY A 721 -13.17 10.93 -13.50
C GLY A 721 -12.83 12.35 -13.03
N HIS A 722 -11.89 12.52 -12.09
CA HIS A 722 -11.44 13.85 -11.69
C HIS A 722 -10.76 14.59 -12.87
N ILE A 723 -11.20 15.82 -13.14
CA ILE A 723 -10.70 16.67 -14.22
C ILE A 723 -10.35 18.07 -13.72
N GLY A 724 -9.36 18.69 -14.34
CA GLY A 724 -9.07 20.12 -14.20
C GLY A 724 -9.50 20.88 -15.47
N ALA A 725 -9.32 22.21 -15.47
CA ALA A 725 -9.53 23.00 -16.67
C ALA A 725 -8.47 24.08 -16.88
N LEU A 726 -8.23 24.45 -18.14
CA LEU A 726 -7.32 25.52 -18.54
C LEU A 726 -8.00 26.43 -19.56
N ALA A 727 -8.16 27.70 -19.19
CA ALA A 727 -8.80 28.72 -20.01
C ALA A 727 -7.78 29.73 -20.54
N ARG A 728 -7.80 30.02 -21.84
CA ARG A 728 -7.04 31.12 -22.44
C ARG A 728 -7.82 32.42 -22.26
N VAL A 729 -7.22 33.38 -21.58
CA VAL A 729 -7.91 34.63 -21.18
C VAL A 729 -7.40 35.88 -21.88
N THR A 730 -6.17 35.85 -22.41
CA THR A 730 -5.63 36.88 -23.31
C THR A 730 -4.89 36.25 -24.47
N THR A 731 -4.71 37.01 -25.55
CA THR A 731 -3.78 36.69 -26.64
C THR A 731 -2.89 37.90 -26.89
N SER A 732 -1.64 37.68 -27.30
CA SER A 732 -0.63 38.73 -27.55
C SER A 732 -0.25 39.59 -26.31
N PRO A 733 0.40 39.00 -25.28
CA PRO A 733 0.78 37.60 -25.19
C PRO A 733 -0.36 36.72 -24.67
N ASP A 734 -0.23 35.43 -24.92
CA ASP A 734 -1.17 34.46 -24.36
C ASP A 734 -1.03 34.43 -22.84
N SER A 735 -2.16 34.30 -22.16
CA SER A 735 -2.19 34.00 -20.73
C SER A 735 -3.39 33.12 -20.41
N PHE A 736 -3.24 32.33 -19.35
CA PHE A 736 -4.17 31.26 -19.00
C PHE A 736 -4.55 31.27 -17.54
N VAL A 737 -5.72 30.71 -17.23
CA VAL A 737 -6.16 30.42 -15.87
C VAL A 737 -6.40 28.92 -15.76
N PHE A 738 -5.72 28.28 -14.82
CA PHE A 738 -5.91 26.88 -14.49
C PHE A 738 -6.84 26.73 -13.29
N MET A 739 -7.84 25.86 -13.40
CA MET A 739 -8.86 25.57 -12.40
C MET A 739 -8.62 24.14 -11.91
N GLY A 740 -8.10 24.01 -10.69
CA GLY A 740 -7.51 22.74 -10.22
C GLY A 740 -8.47 21.75 -9.56
N GLY A 741 -9.68 22.18 -9.20
CA GLY A 741 -10.58 21.39 -8.34
C GLY A 741 -9.86 20.94 -7.07
N ASP A 742 -9.95 19.65 -6.77
CA ASP A 742 -9.37 19.00 -5.58
C ASP A 742 -8.03 18.32 -5.83
N SER A 743 -7.35 18.68 -6.93
CA SER A 743 -5.99 18.21 -7.19
C SER A 743 -5.05 18.56 -6.03
N CYS A 744 -5.23 19.74 -5.40
CA CYS A 744 -4.48 20.22 -4.25
C CYS A 744 -5.35 21.10 -3.36
N HIS A 745 -5.31 20.89 -2.04
CA HIS A 745 -6.08 21.68 -1.06
C HIS A 745 -5.23 22.76 -0.37
N HIS A 746 -3.92 22.77 -0.60
CA HIS A 746 -3.00 23.76 -0.06
C HIS A 746 -1.87 24.02 -1.05
N ALA A 747 -1.56 25.30 -1.32
CA ALA A 747 -0.54 25.67 -2.32
C ALA A 747 0.88 25.19 -1.95
N GLY A 748 1.14 24.93 -0.66
CA GLY A 748 2.37 24.28 -0.20
C GLY A 748 2.60 22.87 -0.72
N VAL A 749 1.59 22.21 -1.32
CA VAL A 749 1.77 20.93 -2.05
C VAL A 749 2.38 21.16 -3.45
N LEU A 750 2.19 22.35 -4.01
CA LEU A 750 2.71 22.73 -5.33
C LEU A 750 4.00 23.53 -5.25
N ARG A 751 4.31 24.17 -4.11
CA ARG A 751 5.38 25.16 -4.00
C ARG A 751 6.19 25.00 -2.70
N PRO A 752 7.51 25.26 -2.72
CA PRO A 752 8.35 25.54 -3.90
C PRO A 752 8.60 24.28 -4.75
N THR A 753 9.27 24.43 -5.90
CA THR A 753 9.74 23.32 -6.74
C THR A 753 11.10 23.64 -7.33
N LYS A 754 11.75 22.65 -7.96
CA LYS A 754 12.95 22.88 -8.77
C LYS A 754 12.76 23.89 -9.92
N TYR A 755 11.53 24.07 -10.42
CA TYR A 755 11.20 25.03 -11.48
C TYR A 755 10.82 26.41 -10.91
N LEU A 756 10.40 26.44 -9.65
CA LEU A 756 9.90 27.62 -8.95
C LEU A 756 10.45 27.62 -7.51
N PRO A 757 11.72 27.98 -7.31
CA PRO A 757 12.35 27.98 -5.99
C PRO A 757 11.72 29.04 -5.08
N CYS A 758 11.80 28.79 -3.78
CA CYS A 758 11.28 29.68 -2.75
C CYS A 758 12.06 31.02 -2.74
N PRO A 759 11.39 32.18 -2.83
CA PRO A 759 12.05 33.49 -2.93
C PRO A 759 12.36 34.11 -1.57
N LEU A 760 11.97 33.47 -0.46
CA LEU A 760 12.19 33.99 0.88
C LEU A 760 13.69 33.96 1.18
N ASP A 761 14.25 35.09 1.63
CA ASP A 761 15.65 35.20 2.02
C ASP A 761 15.96 34.12 3.07
N SER A 762 16.97 33.29 2.79
CA SER A 762 17.41 32.16 3.60
C SER A 762 17.85 32.52 5.03
N GLY A 763 17.79 33.81 5.40
CA GLY A 763 18.06 34.32 6.73
C GLY A 763 17.00 33.97 7.77
N ASP A 764 15.73 33.80 7.37
CA ASP A 764 14.69 33.34 8.31
C ASP A 764 14.63 31.80 8.31
N THR A 765 15.48 31.19 9.13
CA THR A 765 15.62 29.73 9.24
C THR A 765 14.38 29.03 9.81
N SER A 766 13.34 29.78 10.20
CA SER A 766 12.13 29.20 10.78
C SER A 766 11.18 28.61 9.73
N LEU A 767 11.22 29.09 8.49
CA LEU A 767 10.35 28.59 7.42
C LEU A 767 11.02 27.45 6.64
N PRO A 768 10.28 26.37 6.29
CA PRO A 768 10.77 25.32 5.43
C PRO A 768 10.91 25.85 3.98
N CYS A 769 11.98 26.58 3.70
CA CYS A 769 12.39 26.94 2.34
C CYS A 769 13.27 25.79 1.84
N LYS A 770 12.62 24.69 1.41
CA LYS A 770 13.28 23.54 0.78
C LYS A 770 13.32 23.72 -0.73
N SER A 771 14.10 22.88 -1.43
CA SER A 771 14.08 22.78 -2.90
C SER A 771 12.77 22.18 -3.45
N ASP A 772 11.92 21.65 -2.57
CA ASP A 772 10.69 20.94 -2.88
C ASP A 772 9.51 21.46 -2.06
N SER A 773 8.32 21.04 -2.48
CA SER A 773 7.05 21.46 -1.91
C SER A 773 7.02 21.31 -0.40
N VAL A 774 6.46 22.30 0.30
CA VAL A 774 6.39 22.30 1.77
C VAL A 774 5.64 21.07 2.28
N PHE A 775 4.61 20.68 1.54
CA PHE A 775 3.80 19.51 1.83
C PHE A 775 3.79 18.54 0.64
N THR A 776 3.40 17.31 0.92
CA THR A 776 3.05 16.26 -0.05
C THR A 776 1.57 15.91 0.14
N LEU A 777 0.88 15.55 -0.93
CA LEU A 777 -0.51 15.08 -0.87
C LEU A 777 -0.63 13.89 0.11
N SER A 778 -1.68 13.87 0.93
CA SER A 778 -1.95 12.74 1.82
C SER A 778 -2.54 11.56 1.04
N PRO A 779 -2.17 10.30 1.34
CA PRO A 779 -2.78 9.13 0.72
C PRO A 779 -4.19 8.83 1.26
N ALA A 780 -4.71 9.61 2.21
CA ALA A 780 -5.94 9.30 2.94
C ALA A 780 -7.22 9.38 2.08
N LEU A 781 -7.31 10.37 1.19
CA LEU A 781 -8.50 10.64 0.39
C LEU A 781 -8.45 10.13 -1.06
N PRO A 782 -7.32 10.23 -1.81
CA PRO A 782 -7.31 9.89 -3.22
C PRO A 782 -7.71 8.44 -3.51
N THR A 783 -8.64 8.24 -4.44
CA THR A 783 -9.04 6.91 -4.94
C THR A 783 -7.88 6.15 -5.60
N ASP A 784 -7.03 6.86 -6.34
CA ASP A 784 -5.74 6.39 -6.86
C ASP A 784 -4.66 7.43 -6.51
N TYR A 785 -4.01 7.21 -5.36
CA TYR A 785 -2.92 8.04 -4.88
C TYR A 785 -1.74 8.15 -5.86
N THR A 786 -1.55 7.16 -6.74
CA THR A 786 -0.47 7.21 -7.74
C THR A 786 -0.79 8.14 -8.88
N ALA A 787 -2.00 8.06 -9.40
CA ALA A 787 -2.50 9.04 -10.35
C ALA A 787 -2.55 10.45 -9.74
N ALA A 788 -3.00 10.58 -8.48
CA ALA A 788 -3.13 11.89 -7.84
C ALA A 788 -1.80 12.63 -7.70
N LEU A 789 -0.73 11.93 -7.27
CA LEU A 789 0.60 12.54 -7.22
C LEU A 789 1.14 12.91 -8.61
N ARG A 790 0.87 12.10 -9.64
CA ARG A 790 1.23 12.48 -11.02
C ARG A 790 0.49 13.74 -11.46
N THR A 791 -0.79 13.86 -11.12
CA THR A 791 -1.56 15.08 -11.36
C THR A 791 -0.93 16.28 -10.65
N VAL A 792 -0.52 16.15 -9.39
CA VAL A 792 0.21 17.21 -8.66
C VAL A 792 1.49 17.62 -9.39
N GLU A 793 2.31 16.67 -9.85
CA GLU A 793 3.53 16.97 -10.62
C GLU A 793 3.23 17.66 -11.95
N ASN A 794 2.18 17.23 -12.66
CA ASN A 794 1.75 17.89 -13.89
C ASN A 794 1.29 19.34 -13.62
N ILE A 795 0.64 19.61 -12.48
CA ILE A 795 0.25 20.97 -12.09
C ILE A 795 1.48 21.80 -11.74
N LYS A 796 2.54 21.22 -11.14
CA LYS A 796 3.79 21.94 -10.88
C LYS A 796 4.42 22.49 -12.16
N GLU A 797 4.30 21.79 -13.29
CA GLU A 797 4.74 22.31 -14.60
C GLU A 797 3.93 23.55 -15.02
N LEU A 798 2.60 23.50 -14.86
CA LEU A 798 1.71 24.65 -15.13
C LEU A 798 2.02 25.82 -14.19
N ASP A 799 2.19 25.54 -12.91
CA ASP A 799 2.39 26.55 -11.86
C ASP A 799 3.74 27.28 -11.96
N ALA A 800 4.74 26.62 -12.53
CA ALA A 800 6.03 27.22 -12.84
C ALA A 800 5.96 28.18 -14.05
N CYS A 801 4.94 28.07 -14.90
CA CYS A 801 4.79 28.94 -16.07
C CYS A 801 4.23 30.31 -15.68
N GLU A 802 4.95 31.39 -16.02
CA GLU A 802 4.51 32.77 -15.74
C GLU A 802 3.26 33.20 -16.53
N ASP A 803 2.89 32.44 -17.57
CA ASP A 803 1.72 32.67 -18.39
C ASP A 803 0.47 31.96 -17.87
N VAL A 804 0.57 31.17 -16.80
CA VAL A 804 -0.54 30.41 -16.22
C VAL A 804 -0.80 30.85 -14.78
N PHE A 805 -2.04 31.21 -14.49
CA PHE A 805 -2.51 31.50 -13.13
C PHE A 805 -3.27 30.30 -12.56
N VAL A 806 -2.64 29.61 -11.62
CA VAL A 806 -3.20 28.43 -10.94
C VAL A 806 -4.13 28.87 -9.81
N VAL A 807 -5.40 28.47 -9.92
CA VAL A 807 -6.43 28.69 -8.91
C VAL A 807 -6.89 27.34 -8.38
N LEU A 808 -6.68 27.12 -7.08
CA LEU A 808 -7.20 25.94 -6.37
C LEU A 808 -8.56 26.28 -5.77
N ALA A 809 -9.50 25.33 -5.77
CA ALA A 809 -10.86 25.55 -5.29
C ALA A 809 -10.92 25.98 -3.81
N HIS A 810 -9.95 25.51 -3.03
CA HIS A 810 -9.86 25.66 -1.58
C HIS A 810 -8.79 26.66 -1.10
N ASP A 811 -8.24 27.50 -2.00
CA ASP A 811 -7.21 28.48 -1.63
C ASP A 811 -7.80 29.76 -1.02
N ALA A 812 -7.92 29.77 0.31
CA ALA A 812 -8.40 30.93 1.06
C ALA A 812 -7.53 32.18 0.89
N THR A 813 -6.25 32.04 0.52
CA THR A 813 -5.31 33.16 0.45
C THR A 813 -5.60 34.13 -0.72
N LEU A 814 -6.38 33.68 -1.71
CA LEU A 814 -6.82 34.51 -2.83
C LEU A 814 -7.92 35.49 -2.45
N LYS A 815 -8.68 35.22 -1.39
CA LYS A 815 -9.83 36.03 -0.98
C LYS A 815 -9.38 37.45 -0.62
N GLY A 816 -9.99 38.44 -1.28
CA GLY A 816 -9.62 39.86 -1.15
C GLY A 816 -8.26 40.25 -1.76
N LYS A 817 -7.62 39.36 -2.53
CA LYS A 817 -6.36 39.63 -3.24
C LYS A 817 -6.49 39.65 -4.75
N VAL A 818 -7.54 39.03 -5.28
CA VAL A 818 -7.89 39.00 -6.69
C VAL A 818 -9.33 39.45 -6.90
N ASP A 819 -9.70 39.73 -8.15
CA ASP A 819 -11.07 40.05 -8.51
C ASP A 819 -11.93 38.78 -8.53
N PHE A 820 -13.05 38.82 -7.82
CA PHE A 820 -14.09 37.79 -7.86
C PHE A 820 -15.28 38.27 -8.69
N TYR A 821 -16.14 37.31 -9.04
CA TYR A 821 -17.43 37.55 -9.66
C TYR A 821 -18.17 38.72 -8.97
N PRO A 822 -18.75 39.66 -9.73
CA PRO A 822 -19.00 39.62 -11.18
C PRO A 822 -17.82 40.03 -12.08
N SER A 823 -16.71 40.46 -11.50
CA SER A 823 -15.52 40.87 -12.25
C SER A 823 -14.83 39.67 -12.89
N LYS A 824 -14.22 39.90 -14.05
CA LYS A 824 -13.41 38.90 -14.74
C LYS A 824 -11.96 38.92 -14.28
N ILE A 825 -11.33 37.75 -14.30
CA ILE A 825 -9.93 37.55 -13.90
C ILE A 825 -8.98 37.61 -15.11
N ASN A 826 -9.47 37.88 -16.32
CA ASN A 826 -8.67 37.83 -17.55
C ASN A 826 -7.40 38.68 -17.52
N ASP A 827 -7.45 39.86 -16.90
CA ASP A 827 -6.33 40.79 -16.81
C ASP A 827 -5.38 40.48 -15.63
N TRP A 828 -5.46 39.29 -15.02
CA TRP A 828 -4.67 38.91 -13.84
C TRP A 828 -3.17 39.14 -14.02
N LYS A 829 -2.65 38.93 -15.23
CA LYS A 829 -1.23 39.07 -15.53
C LYS A 829 -0.81 40.53 -15.54
N ALA A 830 -1.61 41.40 -16.16
CA ALA A 830 -1.40 42.85 -16.13
C ALA A 830 -1.56 43.44 -14.72
N LYS A 831 -2.46 42.87 -13.90
CA LYS A 831 -2.64 43.24 -12.49
C LYS A 831 -1.60 42.61 -11.54
N GLU A 832 -0.72 41.77 -12.08
CA GLU A 832 0.31 41.02 -11.38
C GLU A 832 -0.21 40.12 -10.25
N TYR A 833 -1.43 39.60 -10.36
CA TYR A 833 -2.00 38.72 -9.33
C TYR A 833 -1.15 37.48 -9.10
N GLY A 834 -0.64 36.86 -10.17
CA GLY A 834 0.29 35.73 -10.07
C GLY A 834 1.46 36.02 -9.14
N LYS A 835 2.15 37.16 -9.31
CA LYS A 835 3.29 37.52 -8.43
C LYS A 835 2.84 37.83 -7.00
N LYS A 836 1.72 38.54 -6.85
CA LYS A 836 1.20 39.01 -5.55
C LYS A 836 0.65 37.90 -4.66
N THR A 837 0.15 36.81 -5.24
CA THR A 837 -0.54 35.74 -4.49
C THR A 837 0.26 34.45 -4.35
N LYS A 838 1.22 34.19 -5.24
CA LYS A 838 1.90 32.88 -5.37
C LYS A 838 2.51 32.32 -4.07
N TRP A 839 2.96 33.18 -3.17
CA TRP A 839 3.60 32.78 -1.91
C TRP A 839 2.77 33.12 -0.66
N LEU A 840 1.53 33.57 -0.80
CA LEU A 840 0.70 33.97 0.35
C LEU A 840 0.37 32.82 1.30
N PHE A 841 0.39 31.58 0.83
CA PHE A 841 0.18 30.38 1.66
C PHE A 841 1.23 30.22 2.76
N TYR A 842 2.41 30.84 2.63
CA TYR A 842 3.40 30.82 3.72
C TYR A 842 2.87 31.47 5.00
N LYS A 843 1.87 32.35 4.92
CA LYS A 843 1.21 32.90 6.10
C LYS A 843 0.55 31.84 6.97
N ASP A 844 0.00 30.79 6.37
CA ASP A 844 -0.62 29.69 7.12
C ASP A 844 0.44 28.93 7.92
N ILE A 845 1.66 28.82 7.36
CA ILE A 845 2.82 28.20 7.99
C ILE A 845 3.41 29.11 9.07
N GLU A 846 3.58 30.40 8.78
CA GLU A 846 4.06 31.41 9.74
C GLU A 846 3.15 31.45 10.98
N ASN A 847 1.83 31.57 10.79
CA ASN A 847 0.85 31.59 11.88
C ASN A 847 0.91 30.32 12.72
N ALA A 848 1.10 29.15 12.09
CA ALA A 848 1.22 27.88 12.80
C ALA A 848 2.50 27.79 13.63
N ILE A 849 3.61 28.34 13.14
CA ILE A 849 4.89 28.39 13.87
C ILE A 849 4.84 29.42 14.99
N GLU A 850 4.28 30.61 14.74
CA GLU A 850 4.13 31.65 15.76
C GLU A 850 3.19 31.23 16.89
N GLY A 851 2.10 30.52 16.59
CA GLY A 851 1.19 29.99 17.61
C GLY A 851 1.82 28.95 18.56
N GLN A 852 3.02 28.46 18.25
CA GLN A 852 3.81 27.61 19.16
C GLN A 852 4.76 28.39 20.08
N LYS A 853 5.16 29.61 19.70
CA LYS A 853 6.03 30.48 20.49
C LYS A 853 5.22 31.17 21.59
#